data_AF-A0A2U1B6H2-F1
#
_entry.id   AF-A0A2U1B6H2-F1
#
_cell.length_a   1.000
_cell.length_b   1.000
_cell.length_c   1.000
_cell.angle_alpha   90.00
_cell.angle_beta   90.00
_cell.angle_gamma   90.00
#
_symmetry.space_group_name_H-M   'P 1'
#
loop_
_entity.id
_entity.type
_entity.pdbx_description
1 polymer ?
#
loop_
_entity_poly.entity_id
_entity_poly.type
_entity_poly.pdbx_seq_one_letter_code
_entity_poly.pdbx_strand_id
1 'polypeptide(L)'
;MSKYRKMAALNPSAFLRRCAAPVAALLACTALQASAEIVYHEDFEGDPAKWPISVFYRGQKPGKWIHVPSKEAAFGRRALYLEASDEAQWMFLLADIPAERLHGRKIRLTAWCKSDFPGKAEIGLAKGHSYSAGPGKVGIKTTEGNGWERIVVEGERAPGEMVSLAAGIGYGATGAGMLIDEVTLECADELPPLPELKAPGTNFVEMRRMRSQRRRFDALADSYRRDAALGLPVDGELLKRLVTAQENYRKESLTPADAAVIAACRQYALEARLINPSVEFDVDTPVSAKTEPEVDVTMPVNGYEAKILLVRNHSGRTQYFRPRWEAKNAPAPQLRRMIPVEGFFDAMPPLPFDSVFEVADGETKGIWIDLRSRDLKPGIYRGTLVLTPLDPAAVTELRVPVRQAVAAIESPKELPVAVFNWDYGVTKDQADYEFLRKARVNVFHVNCGNDAKEAVNWEKSNLKQVLDQVDANGDRGKVIFFLENWFTSAADKWNGDLDNYYLQLAAYMKSRGYDYDQWIVHCFDEVLGDKFLNAAKNIKRLDPQIRIFSDPPPANADQLRPFLPYLDYFCLGSWFLQEDAKNGNQALELLRSTGKPLWIYECDSQPRHPLDNYRRMALNSLQRKWDGFTFWSLTGLQFRHASITPPAGVVNYGMTYLDENAVRYPSRRWALWELGVDDYALVTALREKGIDVDGEIRAMYGTKGAVALDDAMEAFKKEKLKAFVPVEK
;
A
#
# COMPACT_ATOMS: atom_id res chain seq x y z
N MET A 1 38.25 -48.78 -28.34
CA MET A 1 37.46 -49.99 -27.98
C MET A 1 36.03 -49.51 -27.76
N SER A 2 35.03 -49.79 -28.62
CA SER A 2 34.33 -51.09 -28.80
C SER A 2 33.71 -51.57 -27.48
N LYS A 3 32.38 -51.60 -27.24
CA LYS A 3 31.15 -51.37 -28.04
C LYS A 3 30.09 -50.72 -27.09
N TYR A 4 29.18 -49.80 -27.48
CA TYR A 4 28.00 -49.93 -28.36
C TYR A 4 27.03 -51.06 -27.91
N ARG A 5 25.68 -50.96 -27.87
CA ARG A 5 24.58 -50.03 -28.30
C ARG A 5 23.33 -50.40 -27.43
N LYS A 6 22.15 -49.76 -27.37
CA LYS A 6 21.39 -48.67 -28.05
C LYS A 6 20.25 -48.29 -27.04
N MET A 7 19.82 -47.03 -26.84
CA MET A 7 18.71 -46.33 -27.54
C MET A 7 17.49 -47.20 -27.94
N ALA A 8 16.23 -46.75 -27.92
CA ALA A 8 15.57 -45.59 -27.33
C ALA A 8 14.04 -45.77 -27.47
N ALA A 9 13.27 -45.16 -26.56
CA ALA A 9 11.95 -44.52 -26.72
C ALA A 9 10.89 -45.06 -27.72
N LEU A 10 9.65 -45.25 -27.24
CA LEU A 10 8.43 -44.54 -27.71
C LEU A 10 7.16 -45.03 -26.96
N ASN A 11 6.26 -44.09 -26.65
CA ASN A 11 4.88 -44.28 -26.19
C ASN A 11 3.98 -43.88 -27.39
N PRO A 12 2.79 -44.48 -27.65
CA PRO A 12 1.56 -43.90 -27.08
C PRO A 12 0.30 -44.82 -26.95
N SER A 13 -0.49 -44.57 -25.88
CA SER A 13 -1.97 -44.42 -25.83
C SER A 13 -2.98 -45.52 -26.26
N ALA A 14 -4.11 -45.52 -25.54
CA ALA A 14 -5.49 -45.90 -25.95
C ALA A 14 -5.83 -47.41 -26.10
N PHE A 15 -7.07 -47.89 -25.91
CA PHE A 15 -8.27 -47.51 -25.11
C PHE A 15 -9.27 -48.69 -25.24
N LEU A 16 -10.30 -48.82 -24.37
CA LEU A 16 -11.44 -49.79 -24.46
C LEU A 16 -11.14 -51.28 -24.20
N ARG A 17 -12.06 -52.14 -23.70
CA ARG A 17 -13.18 -52.00 -22.72
C ARG A 17 -13.74 -53.43 -22.42
N ARG A 18 -14.47 -53.56 -21.29
CA ARG A 18 -15.58 -54.51 -21.02
C ARG A 18 -15.33 -55.98 -20.57
N CYS A 19 -15.85 -56.23 -19.35
CA CYS A 19 -16.83 -57.29 -18.98
C CYS A 19 -16.39 -58.63 -18.32
N ALA A 20 -16.75 -58.70 -17.03
CA ALA A 20 -17.46 -59.80 -16.34
C ALA A 20 -16.72 -61.10 -15.93
N ALA A 21 -16.74 -61.34 -14.61
CA ALA A 21 -16.60 -62.63 -13.92
C ALA A 21 -18.02 -63.30 -13.78
N PRO A 22 -18.32 -64.34 -12.94
CA PRO A 22 -17.53 -65.06 -11.91
C PRO A 22 -17.82 -66.59 -11.77
N VAL A 23 -17.64 -67.13 -10.55
CA VAL A 23 -18.14 -68.41 -9.93
C VAL A 23 -17.15 -69.61 -9.95
N ALA A 24 -16.91 -70.41 -8.91
CA ALA A 24 -17.00 -70.34 -7.42
C ALA A 24 -16.59 -71.72 -6.83
N ALA A 25 -16.27 -71.72 -5.51
CA ALA A 25 -16.26 -72.89 -4.60
C ALA A 25 -15.10 -73.92 -4.82
N LEU A 26 -14.76 -74.84 -3.90
CA LEU A 26 -15.20 -75.09 -2.50
C LEU A 26 -14.08 -75.79 -1.69
N LEU A 27 -13.92 -75.50 -0.38
CA LEU A 27 -13.90 -76.44 0.77
C LEU A 27 -13.48 -75.72 2.08
N ALA A 28 -13.70 -76.33 3.27
CA ALA A 28 -13.45 -75.69 4.58
C ALA A 28 -13.21 -76.65 5.76
N CYS A 29 -12.51 -76.18 6.79
CA CYS A 29 -12.49 -76.66 8.19
C CYS A 29 -12.05 -75.49 9.12
N THR A 30 -12.94 -74.56 9.48
CA THR A 30 -13.76 -74.57 10.72
C THR A 30 -13.02 -74.25 12.03
N ALA A 31 -12.81 -72.95 12.27
CA ALA A 31 -13.21 -72.34 13.54
C ALA A 31 -14.21 -71.23 13.20
N LEU A 32 -15.49 -71.41 13.56
CA LEU A 32 -16.53 -70.41 13.34
C LEU A 32 -16.39 -69.29 14.38
N GLN A 33 -15.53 -68.31 14.10
CA GLN A 33 -15.70 -66.98 14.69
C GLN A 33 -16.96 -66.36 14.07
N ALA A 34 -17.84 -65.81 14.90
CA ALA A 34 -18.94 -64.98 14.42
C ALA A 34 -18.38 -63.74 13.72
N SER A 35 -18.35 -63.76 12.39
CA SER A 35 -18.00 -62.60 11.58
C SER A 35 -19.19 -61.65 11.55
N ALA A 36 -19.03 -60.45 12.10
CA ALA A 36 -20.03 -59.41 11.92
C ALA A 36 -20.07 -58.96 10.45
N GLU A 37 -21.27 -58.71 9.95
CA GLU A 37 -21.47 -58.24 8.59
C GLU A 37 -21.27 -56.73 8.52
N ILE A 38 -20.43 -56.26 7.60
CA ILE A 38 -20.27 -54.83 7.32
C ILE A 38 -21.44 -54.39 6.44
N VAL A 39 -22.42 -53.72 7.06
CA VAL A 39 -23.66 -53.28 6.40
C VAL A 39 -23.55 -51.85 5.83
N TYR A 40 -22.55 -51.09 6.29
CA TYR A 40 -22.13 -49.82 5.68
C TYR A 40 -20.62 -49.62 5.87
N HIS A 41 -19.97 -49.09 4.84
CA HIS A 41 -18.56 -48.67 4.88
C HIS A 41 -18.38 -47.44 3.98
N GLU A 42 -17.66 -46.44 4.46
CA GLU A 42 -17.29 -45.23 3.73
C GLU A 42 -15.85 -44.85 4.14
N ASP A 43 -14.94 -44.84 3.19
CA ASP A 43 -13.52 -44.50 3.36
C ASP A 43 -13.13 -43.21 2.65
N PHE A 44 -14.12 -42.48 2.13
CA PHE A 44 -13.98 -41.20 1.44
C PHE A 44 -13.02 -41.24 0.22
N GLU A 45 -12.83 -42.40 -0.40
CA GLU A 45 -12.21 -42.49 -1.72
C GLU A 45 -13.22 -42.20 -2.84
N GLY A 46 -12.97 -41.17 -3.65
CA GLY A 46 -13.77 -40.86 -4.84
C GLY A 46 -14.21 -39.41 -4.99
N ASP A 47 -15.48 -39.23 -5.35
CA ASP A 47 -16.14 -37.96 -5.67
C ASP A 47 -16.90 -37.42 -4.44
N PRO A 48 -16.43 -36.32 -3.81
CA PRO A 48 -17.05 -35.78 -2.59
C PRO A 48 -18.50 -35.32 -2.76
N ALA A 49 -18.97 -35.08 -3.98
CA ALA A 49 -20.36 -34.73 -4.25
C ALA A 49 -21.35 -35.89 -4.03
N LYS A 50 -20.85 -37.11 -3.75
CA LYS A 50 -21.64 -38.33 -3.55
C LYS A 50 -21.68 -38.82 -2.11
N TRP A 51 -20.87 -38.27 -1.21
CA TRP A 51 -20.89 -38.66 0.20
C TRP A 51 -22.20 -38.25 0.86
N PRO A 52 -22.81 -39.10 1.70
CA PRO A 52 -24.15 -38.86 2.25
C PRO A 52 -24.11 -37.90 3.45
N ILE A 53 -23.73 -36.64 3.19
CA ILE A 53 -23.60 -35.59 4.20
C ILE A 53 -24.86 -34.74 4.21
N SER A 54 -25.45 -34.57 5.40
CA SER A 54 -26.60 -33.71 5.64
C SER A 54 -26.21 -32.52 6.50
N VAL A 55 -26.54 -31.32 6.03
CA VAL A 55 -26.35 -30.07 6.77
C VAL A 55 -27.70 -29.44 7.07
N PHE A 56 -28.02 -29.36 8.35
CA PHE A 56 -29.21 -28.70 8.87
C PHE A 56 -28.82 -27.37 9.52
N TYR A 57 -29.65 -26.35 9.29
CA TYR A 57 -29.59 -25.10 10.05
C TYR A 57 -30.79 -25.07 11.00
N ARG A 58 -30.58 -24.66 12.25
CA ARG A 58 -31.63 -24.62 13.28
C ARG A 58 -32.80 -23.76 12.79
N GLY A 59 -33.95 -24.39 12.60
CA GLY A 59 -35.17 -23.71 12.12
C GLY A 59 -35.27 -23.52 10.60
N GLN A 60 -34.36 -24.08 9.79
CA GLN A 60 -34.42 -24.02 8.33
C GLN A 60 -34.42 -25.42 7.69
N LYS A 61 -34.69 -25.49 6.39
CA LYS A 61 -34.58 -26.73 5.60
C LYS A 61 -33.10 -27.02 5.26
N PRO A 62 -32.71 -28.29 5.05
CA PRO A 62 -31.32 -28.65 4.73
C PRO A 62 -30.76 -27.93 3.50
N GLY A 63 -29.50 -27.49 3.60
CA GLY A 63 -28.79 -26.79 2.54
C GLY A 63 -27.73 -27.66 1.85
N LYS A 64 -27.24 -27.24 0.68
CA LYS A 64 -26.05 -27.86 0.06
C LYS A 64 -24.77 -27.41 0.76
N TRP A 65 -23.93 -28.36 1.11
CA TRP A 65 -22.61 -28.13 1.67
C TRP A 65 -21.56 -27.83 0.59
N ILE A 66 -20.51 -27.08 0.94
CA ILE A 66 -19.34 -26.82 0.08
C ILE A 66 -18.14 -27.57 0.68
N HIS A 67 -17.65 -28.57 -0.04
CA HIS A 67 -16.58 -29.45 0.42
C HIS A 67 -15.19 -28.81 0.30
N VAL A 68 -14.35 -29.00 1.33
CA VAL A 68 -12.91 -28.71 1.30
C VAL A 68 -12.16 -30.05 1.41
N PRO A 69 -11.43 -30.50 0.36
CA PRO A 69 -10.66 -31.75 0.43
C PRO A 69 -9.47 -31.62 1.36
N SER A 70 -9.40 -32.45 2.42
CA SER A 70 -8.17 -32.62 3.19
C SER A 70 -7.26 -33.70 2.58
N LYS A 71 -5.96 -33.57 2.86
CA LYS A 71 -4.94 -34.59 2.59
C LYS A 71 -4.45 -35.27 3.88
N GLU A 72 -5.00 -34.91 5.05
CA GLU A 72 -4.83 -35.69 6.27
C GLU A 72 -5.90 -36.78 6.33
N ALA A 73 -5.48 -37.98 6.71
CA ALA A 73 -6.31 -39.16 6.97
C ALA A 73 -5.56 -40.04 7.99
N ALA A 74 -6.28 -40.85 8.75
CA ALA A 74 -5.69 -41.86 9.60
C ALA A 74 -4.93 -42.92 8.75
N PHE A 75 -5.38 -43.22 7.53
CA PHE A 75 -4.77 -44.28 6.69
C PHE A 75 -4.10 -43.80 5.40
N GLY A 76 -3.73 -42.51 5.31
CA GLY A 76 -3.07 -41.95 4.12
C GLY A 76 -3.98 -41.78 2.90
N ARG A 77 -5.30 -41.87 3.10
CA ARG A 77 -6.37 -41.60 2.13
C ARG A 77 -6.81 -40.13 2.19
N ARG A 78 -8.06 -39.82 1.85
CA ARG A 78 -8.70 -38.52 2.13
C ARG A 78 -9.60 -38.67 3.35
N ALA A 79 -9.55 -37.75 4.31
CA ALA A 79 -10.60 -37.63 5.31
C ALA A 79 -11.68 -36.64 4.86
N LEU A 80 -12.90 -36.85 5.35
CA LEU A 80 -13.96 -35.84 5.34
C LEU A 80 -13.63 -34.76 6.38
N TYR A 81 -13.42 -33.53 5.93
CA TYR A 81 -13.35 -32.35 6.80
C TYR A 81 -14.74 -31.71 6.94
N LEU A 82 -15.17 -31.47 8.17
CA LEU A 82 -16.34 -30.65 8.52
C LEU A 82 -15.86 -29.45 9.34
N GLU A 83 -16.38 -28.26 9.05
CA GLU A 83 -16.17 -27.03 9.84
C GLU A 83 -17.54 -26.37 10.05
N ALA A 84 -17.94 -26.18 11.30
CA ALA A 84 -19.14 -25.43 11.63
C ALA A 84 -18.81 -23.93 11.62
N SER A 85 -19.25 -23.19 10.61
CA SER A 85 -19.08 -21.74 10.51
C SER A 85 -20.07 -20.94 11.37
N ASP A 86 -21.14 -21.58 11.86
CA ASP A 86 -22.29 -20.95 12.54
C ASP A 86 -22.80 -21.83 13.71
N GLU A 87 -23.27 -21.23 14.81
CA GLU A 87 -23.84 -21.98 15.95
C GLU A 87 -25.15 -22.70 15.61
N ALA A 88 -25.87 -22.19 14.61
CA ALA A 88 -27.10 -22.78 14.10
C ALA A 88 -26.86 -23.97 13.17
N GLN A 89 -25.61 -24.31 12.81
CA GLN A 89 -25.32 -25.48 11.98
C GLN A 89 -25.31 -26.79 12.80
N TRP A 90 -25.79 -27.85 12.16
CA TRP A 90 -25.68 -29.24 12.58
C TRP A 90 -25.29 -30.04 11.33
N MET A 91 -24.08 -30.60 11.34
CA MET A 91 -23.40 -31.09 10.14
C MET A 91 -22.94 -32.52 10.34
N PHE A 92 -23.58 -33.49 9.67
CA PHE A 92 -23.31 -34.91 9.87
C PHE A 92 -23.23 -35.67 8.56
N LEU A 93 -22.26 -36.58 8.47
CA LEU A 93 -22.41 -37.77 7.64
C LEU A 93 -23.59 -38.58 8.22
N LEU A 94 -24.60 -38.87 7.41
CA LEU A 94 -25.77 -39.67 7.81
C LEU A 94 -26.00 -40.79 6.81
N ALA A 95 -26.17 -42.02 7.29
CA ALA A 95 -26.63 -43.12 6.45
C ALA A 95 -27.73 -43.93 7.15
N ASP A 96 -28.86 -44.05 6.46
CA ASP A 96 -30.01 -44.84 6.89
C ASP A 96 -29.95 -46.22 6.23
N ILE A 97 -29.73 -47.26 7.04
CA ILE A 97 -29.60 -48.65 6.61
C ILE A 97 -30.92 -49.39 6.87
N PRO A 98 -31.61 -49.86 5.81
CA PRO A 98 -32.94 -50.44 5.95
C PRO A 98 -32.87 -51.86 6.56
N ALA A 99 -33.97 -52.28 7.19
CA ALA A 99 -34.01 -53.47 8.05
C ALA A 99 -33.61 -54.77 7.33
N GLU A 100 -33.92 -54.90 6.05
CA GLU A 100 -33.59 -56.05 5.21
C GLU A 100 -32.09 -56.22 4.92
N ARG A 101 -31.26 -55.20 5.21
CA ARG A 101 -29.79 -55.27 5.10
C ARG A 101 -29.11 -55.55 6.45
N LEU A 102 -29.87 -55.84 7.51
CA LEU A 102 -29.36 -55.97 8.86
C LEU A 102 -29.62 -57.39 9.40
N HIS A 103 -28.56 -58.21 9.45
CA HIS A 103 -28.62 -59.59 9.95
C HIS A 103 -28.04 -59.69 11.37
N GLY A 104 -28.79 -60.31 12.29
CA GLY A 104 -28.46 -60.39 13.72
C GLY A 104 -29.24 -59.40 14.60
N ARG A 105 -28.74 -59.01 15.79
CA ARG A 105 -29.39 -58.05 16.72
C ARG A 105 -28.51 -56.91 17.24
N LYS A 106 -27.21 -57.17 17.41
CA LYS A 106 -26.21 -56.19 17.85
C LYS A 106 -25.66 -55.42 16.66
N ILE A 107 -25.34 -54.15 16.89
CA ILE A 107 -24.77 -53.23 15.90
C ILE A 107 -23.58 -52.49 16.49
N ARG A 108 -22.58 -52.21 15.65
CA ARG A 108 -21.40 -51.41 16.02
C ARG A 108 -21.08 -50.40 14.95
N LEU A 109 -21.10 -49.12 15.30
CA LEU A 109 -20.54 -48.05 14.50
C LEU A 109 -19.11 -47.78 14.98
N THR A 110 -18.16 -47.88 14.07
CA THR A 110 -16.76 -47.51 14.28
C THR A 110 -16.40 -46.41 13.28
N ALA A 111 -15.72 -45.37 13.75
CA ALA A 111 -15.17 -44.34 12.87
C ALA A 111 -13.92 -43.72 13.48
N TRP A 112 -12.97 -43.35 12.63
CA TRP A 112 -11.82 -42.55 13.05
C TRP A 112 -12.19 -41.07 12.99
N CYS A 113 -11.90 -40.36 14.06
CA CYS A 113 -12.22 -38.95 14.18
C CYS A 113 -11.09 -38.17 14.83
N LYS A 114 -10.96 -36.90 14.46
CA LYS A 114 -10.04 -35.94 15.06
C LYS A 114 -10.72 -34.59 15.05
N SER A 115 -10.82 -33.95 16.21
CA SER A 115 -11.41 -32.60 16.33
C SER A 115 -10.47 -31.68 17.10
N ASP A 116 -10.59 -30.38 16.87
CA ASP A 116 -10.02 -29.36 17.76
C ASP A 116 -11.01 -28.94 18.87
N PHE A 117 -12.22 -29.51 18.89
CA PHE A 117 -13.27 -29.21 19.88
C PHE A 117 -13.82 -30.50 20.52
N PRO A 118 -13.05 -31.10 21.47
CA PRO A 118 -13.49 -32.26 22.24
C PRO A 118 -14.86 -32.06 22.90
N GLY A 119 -15.64 -33.14 23.01
CA GLY A 119 -16.98 -33.11 23.59
C GLY A 119 -18.10 -32.56 22.69
N LYS A 120 -17.81 -32.18 21.44
CA LYS A 120 -18.81 -31.59 20.51
C LYS A 120 -18.82 -32.16 19.09
N ALA A 121 -17.70 -32.72 18.65
CA ALA A 121 -17.68 -33.70 17.57
C ALA A 121 -18.24 -35.03 18.11
N GLU A 122 -19.37 -35.50 17.58
CA GLU A 122 -20.08 -36.70 18.04
C GLU A 122 -20.24 -37.77 16.94
N ILE A 123 -20.30 -39.02 17.39
CA ILE A 123 -20.65 -40.20 16.60
C ILE A 123 -21.78 -40.91 17.32
N GLY A 124 -22.81 -41.34 16.60
CA GLY A 124 -24.00 -41.93 17.22
C GLY A 124 -24.80 -42.86 16.32
N LEU A 125 -25.68 -43.62 16.97
CA LEU A 125 -26.58 -44.58 16.36
C LEU A 125 -28.03 -44.28 16.77
N ALA A 126 -28.97 -44.50 15.85
CA ALA A 126 -30.42 -44.49 16.09
C ALA A 126 -31.06 -45.74 15.44
N LYS A 127 -32.23 -46.15 15.94
CA LYS A 127 -32.96 -47.34 15.44
C LYS A 127 -34.44 -47.07 15.22
N GLY A 128 -35.01 -47.65 14.15
CA GLY A 128 -36.39 -47.44 13.73
C GLY A 128 -36.69 -46.08 13.08
N HIS A 129 -35.72 -45.17 13.01
CA HIS A 129 -35.82 -43.84 12.40
C HIS A 129 -34.43 -43.31 12.01
N SER A 130 -34.39 -42.29 11.14
CA SER A 130 -33.17 -41.55 10.82
C SER A 130 -32.65 -40.79 12.03
N TYR A 131 -31.32 -40.73 12.25
CA TYR A 131 -30.69 -40.04 13.38
C TYR A 131 -31.07 -38.55 13.45
N SER A 132 -31.39 -37.95 12.30
CA SER A 132 -31.89 -36.58 12.17
C SER A 132 -33.27 -36.33 12.80
N ALA A 133 -34.08 -37.37 13.02
CA ALA A 133 -35.47 -37.24 13.47
C ALA A 133 -35.64 -37.13 15.00
N GLY A 134 -34.69 -37.62 15.80
CA GLY A 134 -34.60 -37.37 17.25
C GLY A 134 -34.95 -38.52 18.23
N PRO A 135 -36.12 -39.18 18.17
CA PRO A 135 -36.60 -40.04 19.26
C PRO A 135 -36.14 -41.51 19.13
N GLY A 136 -34.96 -41.82 19.68
CA GLY A 136 -34.49 -43.20 19.90
C GLY A 136 -33.04 -43.47 19.52
N LYS A 137 -32.14 -42.55 19.91
CA LYS A 137 -30.70 -42.79 19.84
C LYS A 137 -30.32 -43.98 20.74
N VAL A 138 -29.53 -44.91 20.20
CA VAL A 138 -29.08 -46.14 20.87
C VAL A 138 -27.77 -45.91 21.63
N GLY A 139 -26.92 -45.02 21.10
CA GLY A 139 -25.69 -44.60 21.74
C GLY A 139 -25.10 -43.36 21.05
N ILE A 140 -24.33 -42.58 21.79
CA ILE A 140 -23.53 -41.44 21.30
C ILE A 140 -22.19 -41.48 22.02
N LYS A 141 -21.11 -41.14 21.32
CA LYS A 141 -19.82 -40.77 21.91
C LYS A 141 -19.26 -39.53 21.24
N THR A 142 -18.41 -38.81 21.97
CA THR A 142 -17.71 -37.62 21.48
C THR A 142 -16.20 -37.85 21.45
N THR A 143 -15.46 -37.08 20.66
CA THR A 143 -13.99 -37.05 20.74
C THR A 143 -13.55 -36.52 22.11
N GLU A 144 -12.57 -37.15 22.73
CA GLU A 144 -12.09 -36.82 24.09
C GLU A 144 -10.82 -35.95 24.07
N GLY A 145 -10.06 -35.96 22.97
CA GLY A 145 -8.81 -35.22 22.82
C GLY A 145 -8.59 -34.64 21.43
N ASN A 146 -7.33 -34.21 21.21
CA ASN A 146 -6.89 -33.45 20.04
C ASN A 146 -6.17 -34.32 18.99
N GLY A 147 -6.26 -35.65 19.13
CA GLY A 147 -5.59 -36.65 18.28
C GLY A 147 -6.56 -37.32 17.31
N TRP A 148 -6.06 -38.32 16.56
CA TRP A 148 -6.94 -39.28 15.90
C TRP A 148 -7.38 -40.34 16.92
N GLU A 149 -8.69 -40.50 17.05
CA GLU A 149 -9.36 -41.41 17.98
C GLU A 149 -10.26 -42.35 17.19
N ARG A 150 -10.21 -43.64 17.50
CA ARG A 150 -11.19 -44.62 16.98
C ARG A 150 -12.38 -44.68 17.91
N ILE A 151 -13.44 -43.94 17.56
CA ILE A 151 -14.66 -43.91 18.35
C ILE A 151 -15.53 -45.11 17.96
N VAL A 152 -16.04 -45.80 18.99
CA VAL A 152 -16.83 -47.03 18.85
C VAL A 152 -18.13 -46.90 19.64
N VAL A 153 -19.26 -46.99 18.95
CA VAL A 153 -20.61 -46.96 19.52
C VAL A 153 -21.29 -48.29 19.22
N GLU A 154 -21.66 -49.03 20.26
CA GLU A 154 -22.40 -50.29 20.14
C GLU A 154 -23.85 -50.13 20.60
N GLY A 155 -24.73 -51.02 20.13
CA GLY A 155 -26.14 -51.02 20.49
C GLY A 155 -26.89 -52.27 20.07
N GLU A 156 -28.18 -52.34 20.43
CA GLU A 156 -29.08 -53.43 20.06
C GLU A 156 -30.35 -52.91 19.39
N ARG A 157 -30.83 -53.62 18.37
CA ARG A 157 -32.10 -53.37 17.66
C ARG A 157 -33.03 -54.58 17.72
N ALA A 158 -34.32 -54.35 17.56
CA ALA A 158 -35.30 -55.40 17.33
C ALA A 158 -35.31 -55.84 15.84
N PRO A 159 -35.70 -57.09 15.54
CA PRO A 159 -35.91 -57.53 14.17
C PRO A 159 -36.94 -56.65 13.44
N GLY A 160 -36.62 -56.22 12.22
CA GLY A 160 -37.48 -55.32 11.44
C GLY A 160 -37.22 -53.82 11.65
N GLU A 161 -36.36 -53.41 12.59
CA GLU A 161 -35.95 -52.01 12.73
C GLU A 161 -34.82 -51.65 11.74
N MET A 162 -34.96 -50.51 11.06
CA MET A 162 -33.85 -49.84 10.37
C MET A 162 -32.82 -49.30 11.39
N VAL A 163 -31.61 -49.00 10.93
CA VAL A 163 -30.57 -48.35 11.74
C VAL A 163 -30.03 -47.13 11.00
N SER A 164 -29.82 -46.04 11.73
CA SER A 164 -29.21 -44.82 11.22
C SER A 164 -27.92 -44.52 11.95
N LEU A 165 -26.86 -44.22 11.20
CA LEU A 165 -25.57 -43.78 11.75
C LEU A 165 -25.37 -42.29 11.54
N ALA A 166 -24.60 -41.68 12.45
CA ALA A 166 -24.18 -40.30 12.34
C ALA A 166 -22.73 -40.11 12.80
N ALA A 167 -21.97 -39.30 12.08
CA ALA A 167 -20.67 -38.78 12.51
C ALA A 167 -20.54 -37.30 12.08
N GLY A 168 -20.27 -36.39 13.03
CA GLY A 168 -20.29 -34.96 12.72
C GLY A 168 -20.33 -34.01 13.92
N ILE A 169 -20.68 -32.76 13.64
CA ILE A 169 -20.62 -31.63 14.56
C ILE A 169 -22.03 -31.16 14.93
N GLY A 170 -22.35 -31.20 16.22
CA GLY A 170 -23.64 -30.76 16.77
C GLY A 170 -23.81 -29.23 16.86
N TYR A 171 -25.05 -28.79 17.12
CA TYR A 171 -25.39 -27.38 17.31
C TYR A 171 -24.56 -26.72 18.42
N GLY A 172 -24.23 -25.43 18.25
CA GLY A 172 -23.49 -24.64 19.23
C GLY A 172 -21.99 -24.96 19.30
N ALA A 173 -21.39 -25.35 18.17
CA ALA A 173 -19.97 -25.68 18.04
C ALA A 173 -19.26 -24.77 17.02
N THR A 174 -19.53 -23.46 17.07
CA THR A 174 -19.03 -22.47 16.10
C THR A 174 -17.50 -22.41 16.04
N GLY A 175 -16.95 -22.58 14.84
CA GLY A 175 -15.52 -22.65 14.59
C GLY A 175 -14.86 -23.98 14.96
N ALA A 176 -15.63 -25.00 15.35
CA ALA A 176 -15.12 -26.35 15.53
C ALA A 176 -14.88 -27.01 14.16
N GLY A 177 -13.74 -27.68 14.02
CA GLY A 177 -13.46 -28.57 12.92
C GLY A 177 -13.41 -30.03 13.35
N MET A 178 -13.80 -30.92 12.44
CA MET A 178 -13.76 -32.37 12.62
C MET A 178 -13.27 -33.02 11.33
N LEU A 179 -12.24 -33.85 11.44
CA LEU A 179 -11.86 -34.81 10.40
C LEU A 179 -12.50 -36.15 10.74
N ILE A 180 -13.11 -36.79 9.74
CA ILE A 180 -13.73 -38.12 9.82
C ILE A 180 -13.05 -38.99 8.76
N ASP A 181 -12.61 -40.18 9.15
CA ASP A 181 -11.99 -41.19 8.28
C ASP A 181 -12.56 -42.58 8.64
N GLU A 182 -12.58 -43.49 7.66
CA GLU A 182 -13.05 -44.88 7.75
C GLU A 182 -14.29 -45.10 8.66
N VAL A 183 -15.49 -44.82 8.14
CA VAL A 183 -16.76 -45.05 8.86
C VAL A 183 -17.32 -46.42 8.50
N THR A 184 -17.48 -47.29 9.49
CA THR A 184 -17.96 -48.67 9.32
C THR A 184 -19.10 -48.99 10.29
N LEU A 185 -20.20 -49.52 9.77
CA LEU A 185 -21.30 -50.10 10.56
C LEU A 185 -21.29 -51.61 10.39
N GLU A 186 -21.14 -52.32 11.51
CA GLU A 186 -21.21 -53.78 11.60
C GLU A 186 -22.55 -54.22 12.22
N CYS A 187 -23.04 -55.39 11.82
CA CYS A 187 -24.26 -56.02 12.37
C CYS A 187 -24.04 -57.54 12.59
N ALA A 188 -24.48 -58.07 13.74
CA ALA A 188 -24.35 -59.49 14.10
C ALA A 188 -25.30 -59.90 15.23
N ASP A 189 -25.48 -61.19 15.51
CA ASP A 189 -26.06 -61.64 16.80
C ASP A 189 -25.02 -61.52 17.94
N GLU A 190 -23.74 -61.79 17.64
CA GLU A 190 -22.61 -61.52 18.51
C GLU A 190 -21.53 -60.75 17.74
N LEU A 191 -21.11 -59.59 18.27
CA LEU A 191 -20.06 -58.79 17.67
C LEU A 191 -18.69 -59.34 18.09
N PRO A 192 -17.76 -59.61 17.15
CA PRO A 192 -16.40 -60.00 17.50
C PRO A 192 -15.67 -58.84 18.21
N PRO A 193 -14.63 -59.12 19.01
CA PRO A 193 -13.79 -58.05 19.57
C PRO A 193 -13.09 -57.28 18.44
N LEU A 194 -13.07 -55.95 18.55
CA LEU A 194 -12.34 -55.13 17.59
C LEU A 194 -10.83 -55.41 17.67
N PRO A 195 -10.10 -55.48 16.53
CA PRO A 195 -8.65 -55.52 16.56
C PRO A 195 -8.08 -54.27 17.22
N GLU A 196 -6.97 -54.39 17.96
CA GLU A 196 -6.28 -53.23 18.52
C GLU A 196 -5.55 -52.48 17.39
N LEU A 197 -6.17 -51.41 16.89
CA LEU A 197 -5.57 -50.51 15.91
C LEU A 197 -5.03 -49.27 16.63
N LYS A 198 -3.72 -49.03 16.50
CA LYS A 198 -3.09 -47.80 16.96
C LYS A 198 -3.20 -46.74 15.86
N ALA A 199 -3.60 -45.52 16.25
CA ALA A 199 -3.52 -44.37 15.36
C ALA A 199 -2.06 -44.21 14.88
N PRO A 200 -1.80 -44.11 13.56
CA PRO A 200 -0.46 -43.81 13.11
C PRO A 200 -0.08 -42.37 13.48
N GLY A 201 1.22 -42.12 13.67
CA GLY A 201 1.72 -40.80 14.00
C GLY A 201 1.46 -39.79 12.88
N THR A 202 0.59 -38.81 13.13
CA THR A 202 0.30 -37.75 12.15
C THR A 202 1.30 -36.61 12.18
N ASN A 203 1.69 -36.14 10.99
CA ASN A 203 2.48 -34.92 10.83
C ASN A 203 1.64 -33.66 11.15
N PHE A 204 2.32 -32.64 11.67
CA PHE A 204 1.76 -31.49 12.41
C PHE A 204 0.93 -30.44 11.61
N VAL A 205 0.48 -30.72 10.37
CA VAL A 205 0.20 -29.65 9.38
C VAL A 205 -1.18 -28.98 9.52
N GLU A 206 -2.31 -29.69 9.52
CA GLU A 206 -3.64 -29.05 9.59
C GLU A 206 -4.02 -28.64 11.02
N MET A 207 -3.48 -29.32 12.05
CA MET A 207 -3.53 -28.79 13.43
C MET A 207 -2.86 -27.43 13.57
N ARG A 208 -1.87 -27.11 12.70
CA ARG A 208 -1.26 -25.78 12.63
C ARG A 208 -2.21 -24.75 12.02
N ARG A 209 -3.13 -25.17 11.14
CA ARG A 209 -4.14 -24.33 10.47
C ARG A 209 -5.29 -24.00 11.44
N MET A 210 -5.81 -24.99 12.17
CA MET A 210 -6.80 -24.81 13.25
C MET A 210 -6.22 -23.95 14.40
N ARG A 211 -4.99 -24.25 14.86
CA ARG A 211 -4.28 -23.40 15.84
C ARG A 211 -3.92 -22.01 15.29
N SER A 212 -3.87 -21.81 13.96
CA SER A 212 -3.63 -20.48 13.38
C SER A 212 -4.83 -19.57 13.61
N GLN A 213 -6.07 -20.02 13.37
CA GLN A 213 -7.26 -19.22 13.68
C GLN A 213 -7.30 -18.80 15.16
N ARG A 214 -6.91 -19.71 16.06
CA ARG A 214 -6.79 -19.43 17.51
C ARG A 214 -5.71 -18.38 17.83
N ARG A 215 -4.53 -18.45 17.19
CA ARG A 215 -3.49 -17.42 17.32
C ARG A 215 -3.91 -16.06 16.76
N ARG A 216 -4.75 -16.01 15.73
CA ARG A 216 -5.31 -14.75 15.19
C ARG A 216 -6.23 -14.07 16.19
N PHE A 217 -7.01 -14.83 16.94
CA PHE A 217 -7.82 -14.29 18.02
C PHE A 217 -6.97 -13.71 19.16
N ASP A 218 -5.92 -14.43 19.59
CA ASP A 218 -4.95 -13.88 20.55
C ASP A 218 -4.30 -12.59 20.03
N ALA A 219 -3.83 -12.57 18.77
CA ALA A 219 -3.20 -11.40 18.16
C ALA A 219 -4.13 -10.19 18.03
N LEU A 220 -5.42 -10.42 17.74
CA LEU A 220 -6.44 -9.36 17.65
C LEU A 220 -6.75 -8.76 19.01
N ALA A 221 -6.99 -9.59 20.04
CA ALA A 221 -7.23 -9.11 21.39
C ALA A 221 -5.99 -8.39 21.96
N ASP A 222 -4.79 -8.87 21.64
CA ASP A 222 -3.54 -8.21 22.00
C ASP A 222 -3.31 -6.89 21.21
N SER A 223 -3.78 -6.78 19.95
CA SER A 223 -3.83 -5.50 19.22
C SER A 223 -4.75 -4.51 19.91
N TYR A 224 -6.01 -4.90 20.15
CA TYR A 224 -6.99 -4.04 20.83
C TYR A 224 -6.51 -3.58 22.22
N ARG A 225 -5.75 -4.42 22.95
CA ARG A 225 -5.06 -4.01 24.18
C ARG A 225 -3.95 -2.98 23.93
N ARG A 226 -3.08 -3.18 22.93
CA ARG A 226 -2.03 -2.20 22.56
C ARG A 226 -2.66 -0.87 22.17
N ASP A 227 -3.67 -0.91 21.31
CA ASP A 227 -4.39 0.26 20.81
C ASP A 227 -5.05 1.02 21.99
N ALA A 228 -5.70 0.33 22.93
CA ALA A 228 -6.24 0.97 24.13
C ALA A 228 -5.15 1.53 25.08
N ALA A 229 -4.02 0.84 25.24
CA ALA A 229 -2.89 1.31 26.05
C ALA A 229 -2.19 2.55 25.46
N LEU A 230 -2.23 2.70 24.13
CA LEU A 230 -1.78 3.90 23.40
C LEU A 230 -2.83 5.04 23.42
N GLY A 231 -3.95 4.88 24.12
CA GLY A 231 -5.00 5.89 24.24
C GLY A 231 -5.89 6.03 23.00
N LEU A 232 -5.89 5.02 22.13
CA LEU A 232 -6.62 5.06 20.85
C LEU A 232 -8.12 4.80 21.09
N PRO A 233 -9.02 5.27 20.20
CA PRO A 233 -10.46 5.16 20.38
C PRO A 233 -10.96 3.71 20.13
N VAL A 234 -10.70 2.84 21.10
CA VAL A 234 -11.21 1.47 21.13
C VAL A 234 -12.55 1.45 21.85
N ASP A 235 -13.53 0.70 21.32
CA ASP A 235 -14.75 0.39 22.05
C ASP A 235 -14.40 -0.40 23.33
N GLY A 236 -14.54 0.26 24.48
CA GLY A 236 -14.18 -0.30 25.79
C GLY A 236 -15.08 -1.44 26.25
N GLU A 237 -16.27 -1.59 25.69
CA GLU A 237 -17.16 -2.73 25.95
C GLU A 237 -16.78 -3.92 25.06
N LEU A 238 -16.50 -3.69 23.77
CA LEU A 238 -15.94 -4.69 22.87
C LEU A 238 -14.57 -5.19 23.37
N LEU A 239 -13.68 -4.31 23.81
CA LEU A 239 -12.38 -4.69 24.39
C LEU A 239 -12.56 -5.58 25.64
N LYS A 240 -13.46 -5.22 26.56
CA LYS A 240 -13.75 -6.06 27.75
C LYS A 240 -14.30 -7.42 27.35
N ARG A 241 -15.16 -7.48 26.34
CA ARG A 241 -15.72 -8.73 25.80
C ARG A 241 -14.65 -9.57 25.10
N LEU A 242 -13.75 -8.96 24.33
CA LEU A 242 -12.59 -9.61 23.69
C LEU A 242 -11.60 -10.18 24.72
N VAL A 243 -11.27 -9.40 25.75
CA VAL A 243 -10.39 -9.82 26.84
C VAL A 243 -11.01 -10.98 27.64
N THR A 244 -12.30 -10.87 27.98
CA THR A 244 -13.04 -11.97 28.65
C THR A 244 -13.06 -13.23 27.78
N ALA A 245 -13.40 -13.10 26.50
CA ALA A 245 -13.40 -14.21 25.55
C ALA A 245 -12.01 -14.85 25.40
N GLN A 246 -10.92 -14.05 25.43
CA GLN A 246 -9.55 -14.54 25.33
C GLN A 246 -9.09 -15.25 26.61
N GLU A 247 -9.49 -14.75 27.78
CA GLU A 247 -9.25 -15.45 29.05
C GLU A 247 -10.03 -16.75 29.15
N ASN A 248 -11.31 -16.75 28.77
CA ASN A 248 -12.15 -17.95 28.72
C ASN A 248 -11.60 -18.97 27.71
N TYR A 249 -11.14 -18.50 26.55
CA TYR A 249 -10.42 -19.33 25.58
C TYR A 249 -9.15 -19.98 26.17
N ARG A 250 -8.29 -19.19 26.83
CA ARG A 250 -7.05 -19.68 27.49
C ARG A 250 -7.31 -20.64 28.65
N LYS A 251 -8.53 -20.64 29.22
CA LYS A 251 -9.00 -21.53 30.29
C LYS A 251 -9.87 -22.69 29.77
N GLU A 252 -9.97 -22.88 28.45
CA GLU A 252 -10.81 -23.89 27.79
C GLU A 252 -12.32 -23.80 28.14
N SER A 253 -12.79 -22.62 28.58
CA SER A 253 -14.13 -22.36 29.13
C SER A 253 -14.95 -21.38 28.28
N LEU A 254 -14.83 -21.47 26.96
CA LEU A 254 -15.36 -20.50 25.99
C LEU A 254 -16.89 -20.60 25.87
N THR A 255 -17.61 -19.48 26.08
CA THR A 255 -19.09 -19.46 26.03
C THR A 255 -19.63 -19.10 24.64
N PRO A 256 -20.92 -19.38 24.31
CA PRO A 256 -21.53 -18.91 23.06
C PRO A 256 -21.49 -17.38 22.89
N ALA A 257 -21.56 -16.61 24.00
CA ALA A 257 -21.43 -15.16 23.95
C ALA A 257 -20.00 -14.72 23.60
N ASP A 258 -18.98 -15.42 24.11
CA ASP A 258 -17.58 -15.22 23.70
C ASP A 258 -17.38 -15.60 22.23
N ALA A 259 -17.98 -16.71 21.78
CA ALA A 259 -17.94 -17.16 20.39
C ALA A 259 -18.61 -16.15 19.43
N ALA A 260 -19.70 -15.50 19.85
CA ALA A 260 -20.35 -14.44 19.08
C ALA A 260 -19.50 -13.16 19.00
N VAL A 261 -18.75 -12.81 20.06
CA VAL A 261 -17.77 -11.72 20.03
C VAL A 261 -16.64 -12.04 19.05
N ILE A 262 -16.09 -13.26 19.14
CA ILE A 262 -15.07 -13.76 18.21
C ILE A 262 -15.60 -13.76 16.77
N ALA A 263 -16.85 -14.17 16.55
CA ALA A 263 -17.48 -14.20 15.22
C ALA A 263 -17.75 -12.82 14.63
N ALA A 264 -18.18 -11.84 15.44
CA ALA A 264 -18.28 -10.44 15.00
C ALA A 264 -16.90 -9.89 14.58
N CYS A 265 -15.85 -10.28 15.29
CA CYS A 265 -14.45 -9.96 14.95
C CYS A 265 -13.84 -10.81 13.83
N ARG A 266 -14.51 -11.88 13.36
CA ARG A 266 -14.02 -12.76 12.28
C ARG A 266 -14.25 -12.19 10.87
N GLN A 267 -14.94 -11.06 10.71
CA GLN A 267 -14.90 -10.28 9.47
C GLN A 267 -13.56 -9.51 9.42
N TYR A 268 -12.51 -10.25 9.10
CA TYR A 268 -11.09 -9.85 9.07
C TYR A 268 -10.89 -8.39 8.61
N ALA A 269 -10.74 -7.49 9.58
CA ALA A 269 -10.83 -6.06 9.33
C ALA A 269 -9.57 -5.56 8.60
N LEU A 270 -9.77 -5.10 7.37
CA LEU A 270 -9.00 -4.00 6.84
C LEU A 270 -9.71 -2.73 7.27
N GLU A 271 -9.05 -1.93 8.10
CA GLU A 271 -9.52 -0.58 8.32
C GLU A 271 -8.81 0.35 7.35
N ALA A 272 -9.56 1.29 6.79
CA ALA A 272 -9.03 2.25 5.84
C ALA A 272 -9.55 3.66 6.13
N ARG A 273 -8.66 4.64 5.97
CA ARG A 273 -8.97 6.04 6.25
C ARG A 273 -8.22 6.92 5.28
N LEU A 274 -8.92 7.95 4.79
CA LEU A 274 -8.27 9.04 4.08
C LEU A 274 -7.77 10.09 5.06
N ILE A 275 -6.53 10.53 4.84
CA ILE A 275 -5.88 11.61 5.56
C ILE A 275 -5.31 12.62 4.56
N ASN A 276 -5.06 13.84 5.03
CA ASN A 276 -4.48 14.88 4.19
C ASN A 276 -2.99 14.60 3.89
N PRO A 277 -2.47 15.08 2.74
CA PRO A 277 -1.08 14.88 2.30
C PRO A 277 0.01 15.09 3.36
N SER A 278 -0.19 16.01 4.30
CA SER A 278 0.81 16.38 5.30
C SER A 278 0.60 15.74 6.69
N VAL A 279 -0.37 14.84 6.85
CA VAL A 279 -0.62 14.14 8.13
C VAL A 279 0.42 13.03 8.34
N GLU A 280 1.29 13.18 9.34
CA GLU A 280 2.26 12.13 9.70
C GLU A 280 1.58 10.84 10.13
N PHE A 281 2.22 9.71 9.82
CA PHE A 281 1.85 8.37 10.23
C PHE A 281 3.08 7.47 10.19
N ASP A 282 3.00 6.36 10.91
CA ASP A 282 3.97 5.28 11.01
C ASP A 282 3.27 3.91 10.79
N VAL A 283 4.02 2.81 10.99
CA VAL A 283 3.51 1.43 10.84
C VAL A 283 2.50 1.03 11.92
N ASP A 284 2.52 1.68 13.08
CA ASP A 284 1.65 1.39 14.22
C ASP A 284 0.40 2.30 14.26
N THR A 285 0.35 3.31 13.38
CA THR A 285 -0.67 4.37 13.40
C THR A 285 -2.07 3.78 13.29
N PRO A 286 -2.99 4.12 14.22
CA PRO A 286 -4.35 3.63 14.20
C PRO A 286 -5.13 4.14 13.00
N VAL A 287 -5.92 3.24 12.42
CA VAL A 287 -6.85 3.53 11.34
C VAL A 287 -8.21 3.05 11.81
N SER A 288 -9.03 3.90 12.40
CA SER A 288 -10.41 3.53 12.78
C SER A 288 -11.38 3.88 11.65
N ALA A 289 -12.21 2.94 11.22
CA ALA A 289 -13.27 3.14 10.23
C ALA A 289 -14.45 3.97 10.81
N LYS A 290 -14.26 5.28 10.99
CA LYS A 290 -15.34 6.20 11.41
C LYS A 290 -16.37 6.49 10.31
N THR A 291 -15.96 6.34 9.04
CA THR A 291 -16.78 6.42 7.83
C THR A 291 -16.11 5.56 6.75
N GLU A 292 -16.85 5.12 5.73
CA GLU A 292 -16.22 4.62 4.50
C GLU A 292 -15.35 5.74 3.88
N PRO A 293 -14.14 5.45 3.38
CA PRO A 293 -13.25 6.45 2.80
C PRO A 293 -13.72 6.90 1.41
N GLU A 294 -14.13 8.16 1.26
CA GLU A 294 -14.37 8.82 -0.04
C GLU A 294 -13.30 9.90 -0.30
N VAL A 295 -12.68 9.85 -1.48
CA VAL A 295 -11.79 10.91 -1.97
C VAL A 295 -12.65 11.98 -2.65
N ASP A 296 -12.83 13.13 -2.02
CA ASP A 296 -13.50 14.29 -2.60
C ASP A 296 -12.53 15.47 -2.76
N VAL A 297 -12.24 15.86 -4.00
CA VAL A 297 -11.35 17.00 -4.31
C VAL A 297 -11.98 17.97 -5.32
N THR A 298 -11.66 19.26 -5.17
CA THR A 298 -12.03 20.32 -6.10
C THR A 298 -10.78 21.07 -6.53
N MET A 299 -10.54 21.18 -7.84
CA MET A 299 -9.32 21.76 -8.42
C MET A 299 -9.61 22.56 -9.70
N PRO A 300 -8.76 23.53 -10.09
CA PRO A 300 -8.85 24.18 -11.40
C PRO A 300 -8.53 23.20 -12.55
N VAL A 301 -8.72 23.60 -13.80
CA VAL A 301 -8.05 22.97 -14.97
C VAL A 301 -6.54 23.16 -14.84
N ASN A 302 -5.76 22.16 -15.27
CA ASN A 302 -4.30 22.03 -15.07
C ASN A 302 -3.83 21.88 -13.61
N GLY A 303 -4.73 21.76 -12.63
CA GLY A 303 -4.39 21.58 -11.22
C GLY A 303 -3.91 20.17 -10.84
N TYR A 304 -3.44 20.09 -9.59
CA TYR A 304 -2.99 18.88 -8.89
C TYR A 304 -3.60 18.87 -7.49
N GLU A 305 -4.06 17.71 -7.04
CA GLU A 305 -4.38 17.40 -5.65
C GLU A 305 -3.89 16.00 -5.29
N ALA A 306 -3.78 15.74 -3.99
CA ALA A 306 -3.53 14.41 -3.47
C ALA A 306 -4.29 14.12 -2.18
N LYS A 307 -4.49 12.83 -1.91
CA LYS A 307 -4.88 12.28 -0.61
C LYS A 307 -4.03 11.05 -0.30
N ILE A 308 -3.91 10.71 0.99
CA ILE A 308 -3.29 9.47 1.42
C ILE A 308 -4.40 8.55 1.93
N LEU A 309 -4.51 7.36 1.33
CA LEU A 309 -5.30 6.27 1.85
C LEU A 309 -4.41 5.43 2.77
N LEU A 310 -4.65 5.52 4.08
CA LEU A 310 -4.10 4.54 5.02
C LEU A 310 -4.91 3.25 4.93
N VAL A 311 -4.21 2.11 4.93
CA VAL A 311 -4.77 0.77 5.04
C VAL A 311 -4.05 0.08 6.20
N ARG A 312 -4.82 -0.34 7.22
CA ARG A 312 -4.33 -1.12 8.37
C ARG A 312 -4.94 -2.51 8.34
N ASN A 313 -4.12 -3.52 8.61
CA ASN A 313 -4.50 -4.92 8.50
C ASN A 313 -4.60 -5.59 9.87
N HIS A 314 -5.79 -6.04 10.25
CA HIS A 314 -6.06 -6.76 11.50
C HIS A 314 -6.46 -8.23 11.26
N SER A 315 -6.14 -8.80 10.09
CA SER A 315 -6.60 -10.14 9.69
C SER A 315 -5.83 -11.32 10.33
N GLY A 316 -4.81 -11.05 11.16
CA GLY A 316 -3.99 -12.07 11.80
C GLY A 316 -2.98 -12.74 10.85
N ARG A 317 -2.66 -12.09 9.73
CA ARG A 317 -1.64 -12.48 8.73
C ARG A 317 -1.39 -11.34 7.74
N THR A 318 -0.25 -11.36 7.05
CA THR A 318 0.02 -10.50 5.90
C THR A 318 -1.05 -10.65 4.81
N GLN A 319 -1.48 -9.53 4.25
CA GLN A 319 -2.45 -9.45 3.16
C GLN A 319 -1.83 -8.86 1.90
N TYR A 320 -2.32 -9.33 0.76
CA TYR A 320 -1.88 -8.90 -0.57
C TYR A 320 -3.08 -8.43 -1.38
N PHE A 321 -2.98 -7.23 -1.93
CA PHE A 321 -4.02 -6.55 -2.69
C PHE A 321 -3.58 -6.28 -4.12
N ARG A 322 -4.57 -6.28 -5.01
CA ARG A 322 -4.45 -5.76 -6.37
C ARG A 322 -5.28 -4.48 -6.50
N PRO A 323 -4.68 -3.30 -6.74
CA PRO A 323 -5.42 -2.09 -7.05
C PRO A 323 -5.99 -2.16 -8.45
N ARG A 324 -7.27 -1.82 -8.58
CA ARG A 324 -8.03 -1.70 -9.83
C ARG A 324 -8.75 -0.34 -9.84
N TRP A 325 -9.03 0.17 -11.03
CA TRP A 325 -9.84 1.38 -11.23
C TRP A 325 -11.15 1.04 -11.92
N GLU A 326 -12.28 1.40 -11.30
CA GLU A 326 -13.61 1.19 -11.84
C GLU A 326 -14.28 2.54 -12.12
N ALA A 327 -14.33 2.94 -13.40
CA ALA A 327 -15.00 4.17 -13.86
C ALA A 327 -15.54 3.99 -15.29
N LYS A 328 -16.58 4.77 -15.63
CA LYS A 328 -17.08 4.84 -17.03
C LYS A 328 -16.37 5.90 -17.87
N ASN A 329 -16.17 7.10 -17.33
CA ASN A 329 -15.67 8.28 -18.05
C ASN A 329 -14.71 9.14 -17.20
N ALA A 330 -13.99 8.55 -16.24
CA ALA A 330 -13.04 9.25 -15.38
C ALA A 330 -11.61 8.71 -15.54
N PRO A 331 -10.60 9.58 -15.64
CA PRO A 331 -9.20 9.16 -15.69
C PRO A 331 -8.83 8.44 -14.39
N ALA A 332 -7.96 7.44 -14.49
CA ALA A 332 -7.45 6.77 -13.30
C ALA A 332 -6.46 7.68 -12.55
N PRO A 333 -6.54 7.78 -11.20
CA PRO A 333 -5.51 8.46 -10.43
C PRO A 333 -4.19 7.70 -10.52
N GLN A 334 -3.06 8.42 -10.42
CA GLN A 334 -1.76 7.77 -10.30
C GLN A 334 -1.54 7.38 -8.83
N LEU A 335 -1.36 6.09 -8.55
CA LEU A 335 -1.09 5.62 -7.18
C LEU A 335 0.42 5.53 -6.92
N ARG A 336 0.83 5.71 -5.68
CA ARG A 336 2.20 5.48 -5.20
C ARG A 336 2.19 4.73 -3.87
N ARG A 337 3.18 3.86 -3.68
CA ARG A 337 3.42 3.22 -2.37
C ARG A 337 4.15 4.24 -1.50
N MET A 338 3.76 4.43 -0.25
CA MET A 338 4.59 5.20 0.69
C MET A 338 5.54 4.23 1.40
N ILE A 339 6.84 4.49 1.34
CA ILE A 339 7.90 3.66 1.93
C ILE A 339 8.66 4.49 2.99
N PRO A 340 8.92 3.93 4.19
CA PRO A 340 9.69 4.62 5.22
C PRO A 340 11.17 4.77 4.82
N VAL A 341 11.71 5.97 5.00
CA VAL A 341 13.12 6.34 4.88
C VAL A 341 13.51 7.08 6.16
N GLU A 342 14.58 6.65 6.84
CA GLU A 342 15.03 7.22 8.13
C GLU A 342 13.93 7.24 9.23
N GLY A 343 12.91 6.39 9.12
CA GLY A 343 11.74 6.34 10.02
C GLY A 343 10.51 7.10 9.53
N PHE A 344 10.62 7.89 8.45
CA PHE A 344 9.55 8.73 7.92
C PHE A 344 9.00 8.18 6.60
N PHE A 345 7.68 8.04 6.46
CA PHE A 345 7.04 7.62 5.20
C PHE A 345 7.20 8.70 4.12
N ASP A 346 8.26 8.58 3.31
CA ASP A 346 8.71 9.64 2.40
C ASP A 346 9.00 9.17 0.97
N ALA A 347 9.55 7.98 0.73
CA ALA A 347 9.80 7.51 -0.65
C ALA A 347 8.49 7.06 -1.31
N MET A 348 8.17 7.60 -2.51
CA MET A 348 6.89 7.35 -3.19
C MET A 348 7.01 6.76 -4.61
N PRO A 349 7.55 5.53 -4.77
CA PRO A 349 7.59 4.86 -6.06
C PRO A 349 6.17 4.56 -6.58
N PRO A 350 5.97 4.51 -7.91
CA PRO A 350 4.68 4.19 -8.51
C PRO A 350 4.08 2.87 -7.97
N LEU A 351 2.77 2.85 -7.79
CA LEU A 351 1.97 1.65 -7.58
C LEU A 351 1.09 1.46 -8.82
N PRO A 352 1.54 0.73 -9.86
CA PRO A 352 0.70 0.45 -11.02
C PRO A 352 -0.57 -0.28 -10.60
N PHE A 353 -1.68 -0.01 -11.32
CA PHE A 353 -2.84 -0.89 -11.28
C PHE A 353 -2.43 -2.32 -11.67
N ASP A 354 -3.17 -3.29 -11.17
CA ASP A 354 -2.90 -4.73 -11.30
C ASP A 354 -1.61 -5.28 -10.63
N SER A 355 -0.74 -4.40 -10.10
CA SER A 355 0.42 -4.80 -9.27
C SER A 355 0.03 -5.29 -7.87
N VAL A 356 0.99 -5.80 -7.09
CA VAL A 356 0.74 -6.29 -5.72
C VAL A 356 1.10 -5.23 -4.68
N PHE A 357 0.16 -4.89 -3.81
CA PHE A 357 0.35 -4.09 -2.60
C PHE A 357 0.23 -4.99 -1.35
N GLU A 358 1.26 -5.01 -0.51
CA GLU A 358 1.36 -5.89 0.65
C GLU A 358 1.23 -5.09 1.96
N VAL A 359 0.43 -5.58 2.92
CA VAL A 359 0.31 -5.02 4.28
C VAL A 359 0.48 -6.15 5.29
N ALA A 360 1.48 -6.09 6.17
CA ALA A 360 1.69 -7.10 7.21
C ALA A 360 0.59 -7.05 8.29
N ASP A 361 0.52 -8.07 9.14
CA ASP A 361 -0.44 -8.10 10.24
C ASP A 361 -0.09 -7.05 11.31
N GLY A 362 -1.08 -6.26 11.74
CA GLY A 362 -0.89 -5.12 12.66
C GLY A 362 -0.22 -3.90 12.04
N GLU A 363 0.14 -3.94 10.75
CA GLU A 363 0.82 -2.84 10.05
C GLU A 363 -0.18 -1.88 9.39
N THR A 364 0.15 -0.59 9.43
CA THR A 364 -0.48 0.48 8.64
C THR A 364 0.44 0.89 7.49
N LYS A 365 -0.09 0.98 6.27
CA LYS A 365 0.61 1.55 5.10
C LYS A 365 -0.21 2.62 4.40
N GLY A 366 0.49 3.61 3.85
CA GLY A 366 -0.08 4.65 3.00
C GLY A 366 0.00 4.32 1.51
N ILE A 367 -1.10 4.54 0.80
CA ILE A 367 -1.14 4.71 -0.65
C ILE A 367 -1.39 6.19 -0.92
N TRP A 368 -0.45 6.85 -1.61
CA TRP A 368 -0.64 8.22 -2.07
C TRP A 368 -1.41 8.21 -3.41
N ILE A 369 -2.43 9.05 -3.52
CA ILE A 369 -3.35 9.12 -4.66
C ILE A 369 -3.15 10.46 -5.36
N ASP A 370 -2.42 10.49 -6.47
CA ASP A 370 -2.24 11.67 -7.33
C ASP A 370 -3.48 11.89 -8.21
N LEU A 371 -4.11 13.06 -8.09
CA LEU A 371 -5.24 13.50 -8.91
C LEU A 371 -4.82 14.74 -9.70
N ARG A 372 -4.93 14.70 -11.03
CA ARG A 372 -4.49 15.80 -11.90
C ARG A 372 -5.56 16.11 -12.93
N SER A 373 -5.69 17.40 -13.28
CA SER A 373 -6.63 17.90 -14.27
C SER A 373 -5.95 18.54 -15.48
N ARG A 374 -4.65 18.31 -15.66
CA ARG A 374 -3.96 18.60 -16.92
C ARG A 374 -4.69 17.84 -18.03
N ASP A 375 -5.10 18.58 -19.06
CA ASP A 375 -5.86 18.11 -20.22
C ASP A 375 -7.29 17.60 -19.94
N LEU A 376 -7.80 17.75 -18.71
CA LEU A 376 -9.21 17.52 -18.40
C LEU A 376 -10.05 18.76 -18.68
N LYS A 377 -11.28 18.54 -19.14
CA LYS A 377 -12.29 19.61 -19.28
C LYS A 377 -12.94 19.89 -17.92
N PRO A 378 -13.52 21.08 -17.70
CA PRO A 378 -14.35 21.33 -16.53
C PRO A 378 -15.50 20.32 -16.43
N GLY A 379 -15.72 19.77 -15.24
CA GLY A 379 -16.71 18.72 -15.00
C GLY A 379 -16.50 17.98 -13.68
N ILE A 380 -17.42 17.07 -13.36
CA ILE A 380 -17.32 16.18 -12.20
C ILE A 380 -16.98 14.78 -12.70
N TYR A 381 -15.82 14.29 -12.30
CA TYR A 381 -15.31 12.96 -12.63
C TYR A 381 -15.51 12.02 -11.44
N ARG A 382 -16.05 10.82 -11.69
CA ARG A 382 -16.36 9.83 -10.67
C ARG A 382 -15.82 8.45 -11.06
N GLY A 383 -15.21 7.77 -10.10
CA GLY A 383 -14.75 6.39 -10.20
C GLY A 383 -14.62 5.75 -8.82
N THR A 384 -14.14 4.51 -8.77
CA THR A 384 -13.85 3.81 -7.53
C THR A 384 -12.45 3.20 -7.62
N LEU A 385 -11.60 3.53 -6.65
CA LEU A 385 -10.36 2.78 -6.40
C LEU A 385 -10.73 1.51 -5.64
N VAL A 386 -10.31 0.37 -6.16
CA VAL A 386 -10.71 -0.94 -5.66
C VAL A 386 -9.48 -1.76 -5.32
N LEU A 387 -9.34 -2.16 -4.06
CA LEU A 387 -8.24 -2.98 -3.56
C LEU A 387 -8.74 -4.42 -3.36
N THR A 388 -8.62 -5.23 -4.40
CA THR A 388 -9.08 -6.63 -4.40
C THR A 388 -8.04 -7.53 -3.71
N PRO A 389 -8.39 -8.27 -2.65
CA PRO A 389 -7.46 -9.20 -2.02
C PRO A 389 -7.16 -10.43 -2.90
N LEU A 390 -5.92 -10.93 -2.81
CA LEU A 390 -5.52 -12.17 -3.48
C LEU A 390 -6.01 -13.44 -2.75
N ASP A 391 -6.34 -13.34 -1.46
CA ASP A 391 -7.05 -14.37 -0.70
C ASP A 391 -8.39 -13.78 -0.21
N PRO A 392 -9.49 -13.85 -0.99
CA PRO A 392 -10.77 -13.26 -0.64
C PRO A 392 -11.50 -14.00 0.50
N ALA A 393 -11.01 -15.17 0.93
CA ALA A 393 -11.46 -15.80 2.17
C ALA A 393 -10.79 -15.18 3.42
N ALA A 394 -9.84 -14.25 3.23
CA ALA A 394 -9.02 -13.67 4.28
C ALA A 394 -9.42 -12.27 4.71
N VAL A 395 -10.05 -11.48 3.84
CA VAL A 395 -10.49 -10.09 3.97
C VAL A 395 -11.45 -9.79 2.81
N THR A 396 -12.32 -8.78 2.93
CA THR A 396 -13.17 -8.32 1.83
C THR A 396 -12.42 -7.36 0.89
N GLU A 397 -13.01 -7.09 -0.27
CA GLU A 397 -12.54 -6.03 -1.17
C GLU A 397 -12.80 -4.65 -0.54
N LEU A 398 -11.75 -3.83 -0.47
CA LEU A 398 -11.85 -2.44 -0.02
C LEU A 398 -12.13 -1.54 -1.23
N ARG A 399 -13.20 -0.75 -1.15
CA ARG A 399 -13.70 0.12 -2.22
C ARG A 399 -13.70 1.57 -1.73
N VAL A 400 -13.06 2.44 -2.49
CA VAL A 400 -12.83 3.86 -2.14
C VAL A 400 -13.42 4.70 -3.28
N PRO A 401 -14.61 5.28 -3.11
CA PRO A 401 -15.18 6.22 -4.08
C PRO A 401 -14.25 7.41 -4.29
N VAL A 402 -14.14 7.88 -5.53
CA VAL A 402 -13.33 9.03 -5.91
C VAL A 402 -14.18 10.01 -6.72
N ARG A 403 -14.28 11.24 -6.23
CA ARG A 403 -14.92 12.40 -6.84
C ARG A 403 -13.88 13.50 -7.07
N GLN A 404 -13.65 13.84 -8.33
CA GLN A 404 -12.77 14.93 -8.75
C GLN A 404 -13.60 15.99 -9.48
N ALA A 405 -13.82 17.14 -8.84
CA ALA A 405 -14.45 18.30 -9.47
C ALA A 405 -13.40 19.21 -10.11
N VAL A 406 -13.40 19.27 -11.44
CA VAL A 406 -12.57 20.19 -12.23
C VAL A 406 -13.38 21.44 -12.53
N ALA A 407 -12.98 22.55 -11.92
CA ALA A 407 -13.63 23.85 -12.03
C ALA A 407 -13.29 24.55 -13.36
N ALA A 408 -14.21 25.37 -13.87
CA ALA A 408 -14.08 26.17 -15.10
C ALA A 408 -13.21 27.43 -14.92
N ILE A 409 -12.05 27.24 -14.29
CA ILE A 409 -10.96 28.22 -14.16
C ILE A 409 -9.66 27.46 -14.42
N GLU A 410 -8.77 28.02 -15.21
CA GLU A 410 -7.54 27.36 -15.64
C GLU A 410 -6.33 27.95 -14.90
N SER A 411 -5.58 27.11 -14.20
CA SER A 411 -4.28 27.49 -13.67
C SER A 411 -3.27 27.60 -14.81
N PRO A 412 -2.48 28.68 -14.89
CA PRO A 412 -1.55 28.92 -15.99
C PRO A 412 -0.51 27.80 -16.04
N LYS A 413 -0.20 27.27 -17.23
CA LYS A 413 0.75 26.16 -17.40
C LYS A 413 2.18 26.57 -17.05
N GLU A 414 2.54 27.80 -17.38
CA GLU A 414 3.81 28.45 -17.09
C GLU A 414 3.58 29.50 -15.99
N LEU A 415 4.43 29.52 -14.97
CA LEU A 415 4.30 30.43 -13.84
C LEU A 415 5.13 31.70 -14.07
N PRO A 416 4.65 32.89 -13.64
CA PRO A 416 5.39 34.14 -13.73
C PRO A 416 6.50 34.26 -12.66
N VAL A 417 6.59 33.30 -11.75
CA VAL A 417 7.60 33.17 -10.71
C VAL A 417 8.58 32.05 -11.09
N ALA A 418 9.86 32.21 -10.75
CA ALA A 418 10.86 31.17 -10.96
C ALA A 418 10.65 30.01 -9.98
N VAL A 419 10.18 28.86 -10.51
CA VAL A 419 10.09 27.60 -9.79
C VAL A 419 11.26 26.75 -10.26
N PHE A 420 12.17 26.46 -9.34
CA PHE A 420 13.44 25.83 -9.64
C PHE A 420 13.77 24.75 -8.62
N ASN A 421 14.85 24.02 -8.85
CA ASN A 421 15.66 23.29 -7.87
C ASN A 421 17.08 23.22 -8.46
N TRP A 422 18.08 22.92 -7.63
CA TRP A 422 19.34 22.40 -8.16
C TRP A 422 19.08 20.96 -8.64
N ASP A 423 18.77 20.84 -9.94
CA ASP A 423 18.57 19.56 -10.62
C ASP A 423 19.87 18.95 -11.16
N TYR A 424 20.95 19.73 -11.17
CA TYR A 424 22.29 19.35 -11.64
C TYR A 424 22.33 18.88 -13.10
N GLY A 425 21.37 19.34 -13.91
CA GLY A 425 21.24 19.03 -15.33
C GLY A 425 20.94 17.57 -15.60
N VAL A 426 20.04 17.00 -14.81
CA VAL A 426 19.28 15.79 -15.19
C VAL A 426 18.28 16.09 -16.30
N THR A 427 17.93 17.36 -16.49
CA THR A 427 17.06 17.89 -17.56
C THR A 427 17.56 17.68 -18.98
N LYS A 428 18.74 17.09 -19.19
CA LYS A 428 19.19 16.55 -20.49
C LYS A 428 18.46 15.25 -20.88
N ASP A 429 17.84 14.57 -19.92
CA ASP A 429 17.17 13.29 -20.09
C ASP A 429 15.63 13.50 -20.13
N GLN A 430 14.95 13.03 -21.19
CA GLN A 430 13.52 13.32 -21.46
C GLN A 430 12.59 12.99 -20.28
N ALA A 431 12.83 11.88 -19.56
CA ALA A 431 11.99 11.48 -18.43
C ALA A 431 12.11 12.46 -17.24
N ASP A 432 13.31 12.98 -16.99
CA ASP A 432 13.54 13.96 -15.92
C ASP A 432 13.08 15.37 -16.33
N TYR A 433 13.24 15.72 -17.62
CA TYR A 433 12.62 16.91 -18.19
C TYR A 433 11.09 16.90 -17.98
N GLU A 434 10.40 15.82 -18.34
CA GLU A 434 8.97 15.66 -18.13
C GLU A 434 8.58 15.70 -16.65
N PHE A 435 9.36 15.05 -15.77
CA PHE A 435 9.14 15.06 -14.33
C PHE A 435 9.15 16.50 -13.77
N LEU A 436 10.14 17.31 -14.13
CA LEU A 436 10.24 18.70 -13.66
C LEU A 436 9.19 19.63 -14.30
N ARG A 437 8.95 19.53 -15.62
CA ARG A 437 7.85 20.28 -16.28
C ARG A 437 6.47 19.87 -15.76
N LYS A 438 6.31 18.63 -15.25
CA LYS A 438 5.08 18.21 -14.57
C LYS A 438 4.85 18.99 -13.29
N ALA A 439 5.89 19.21 -12.49
CA ALA A 439 5.87 20.07 -11.30
C ALA A 439 6.01 21.58 -11.58
N ARG A 440 5.87 22.01 -12.85
CA ARG A 440 5.91 23.42 -13.29
C ARG A 440 7.25 24.12 -13.09
N VAL A 441 8.33 23.36 -12.90
CA VAL A 441 9.70 23.89 -12.91
C VAL A 441 9.93 24.62 -14.24
N ASN A 442 10.47 25.83 -14.15
CA ASN A 442 10.78 26.72 -15.27
C ASN A 442 12.19 27.32 -15.18
N VAL A 443 13.04 26.84 -14.26
CA VAL A 443 14.48 27.09 -14.29
C VAL A 443 15.20 25.75 -14.27
N PHE A 444 16.16 25.57 -15.18
CA PHE A 444 16.91 24.33 -15.34
C PHE A 444 18.40 24.54 -15.13
N HIS A 445 18.97 23.72 -14.25
CA HIS A 445 20.37 23.73 -13.90
C HIS A 445 21.21 23.11 -15.03
N VAL A 446 22.19 23.85 -15.53
CA VAL A 446 23.27 23.42 -16.40
C VAL A 446 24.55 23.32 -15.55
N ASN A 447 25.12 22.12 -15.46
CA ASN A 447 26.37 21.86 -14.74
C ASN A 447 27.53 22.04 -15.72
N CYS A 448 28.31 23.11 -15.58
CA CYS A 448 29.47 23.37 -16.43
C CYS A 448 30.76 22.72 -15.93
N GLY A 449 30.78 22.16 -14.72
CA GLY A 449 31.91 21.43 -14.15
C GLY A 449 32.88 22.30 -13.33
N ASN A 450 33.76 21.61 -12.59
CA ASN A 450 34.55 22.24 -11.52
C ASN A 450 36.04 22.46 -11.87
N ASP A 451 36.59 21.78 -12.88
CA ASP A 451 38.00 21.91 -13.26
C ASP A 451 38.20 23.03 -14.30
N ALA A 452 38.89 24.10 -13.90
CA ALA A 452 39.21 25.24 -14.75
C ALA A 452 40.09 24.96 -15.99
N LYS A 453 40.55 23.71 -16.20
CA LYS A 453 41.22 23.30 -17.45
C LYS A 453 40.28 22.63 -18.44
N GLU A 454 39.18 22.04 -17.98
CA GLU A 454 38.24 21.31 -18.85
C GLU A 454 36.86 21.96 -18.95
N ALA A 455 36.36 22.54 -17.86
CA ALA A 455 35.05 23.19 -17.73
C ALA A 455 34.94 24.54 -18.46
N VAL A 456 36.08 25.17 -18.77
CA VAL A 456 36.16 26.43 -19.53
C VAL A 456 35.84 26.25 -21.03
N ASN A 457 35.42 25.03 -21.44
CA ASN A 457 34.71 24.81 -22.70
C ASN A 457 33.25 24.42 -22.43
N TRP A 458 32.30 25.30 -22.77
CA TRP A 458 30.86 25.04 -22.65
C TRP A 458 30.39 23.83 -23.50
N GLU A 459 31.10 23.45 -24.56
CA GLU A 459 30.79 22.25 -25.37
C GLU A 459 30.98 20.94 -24.59
N LYS A 460 31.80 20.96 -23.53
CA LYS A 460 32.02 19.81 -22.62
C LYS A 460 31.01 19.75 -21.48
N SER A 461 30.23 20.82 -21.26
CA SER A 461 29.13 20.83 -20.28
C SER A 461 27.90 20.12 -20.83
N ASN A 462 26.88 19.91 -19.97
CA ASN A 462 25.57 19.46 -20.44
C ASN A 462 24.72 20.58 -21.08
N LEU A 463 25.21 21.83 -21.21
CA LEU A 463 24.47 22.96 -21.77
C LEU A 463 23.80 22.60 -23.10
N LYS A 464 24.57 22.12 -24.08
CA LYS A 464 24.03 21.77 -25.40
C LYS A 464 22.89 20.75 -25.30
N GLN A 465 23.02 19.75 -24.43
CA GLN A 465 22.02 18.69 -24.26
C GLN A 465 20.74 19.23 -23.63
N VAL A 466 20.86 20.08 -22.60
CA VAL A 466 19.72 20.75 -21.94
C VAL A 466 19.02 21.73 -22.89
N LEU A 467 19.77 22.50 -23.70
CA LEU A 467 19.19 23.38 -24.74
C LEU A 467 18.46 22.57 -25.82
N ASP A 468 19.09 21.50 -26.34
CA ASP A 468 18.48 20.62 -27.35
C ASP A 468 17.19 19.97 -26.82
N GLN A 469 17.17 19.60 -25.54
CA GLN A 469 16.01 19.01 -24.87
C GLN A 469 14.85 20.02 -24.69
N VAL A 470 15.14 21.27 -24.30
CA VAL A 470 14.14 22.37 -24.25
C VAL A 470 13.61 22.72 -25.64
N ASP A 471 14.49 22.83 -26.63
CA ASP A 471 14.13 23.12 -28.02
C ASP A 471 13.24 22.02 -28.62
N ALA A 472 13.58 20.74 -28.40
CA ALA A 472 12.81 19.59 -28.87
C ALA A 472 11.39 19.52 -28.28
N ASN A 473 11.20 20.04 -27.06
CA ASN A 473 9.89 20.13 -26.41
C ASN A 473 9.15 21.45 -26.71
N GLY A 474 9.73 22.34 -27.53
CA GLY A 474 9.10 23.60 -27.94
C GLY A 474 9.00 24.65 -26.82
N ASP A 475 9.82 24.53 -25.77
CA ASP A 475 9.73 25.38 -24.57
C ASP A 475 10.74 26.55 -24.53
N ARG A 476 11.38 26.85 -25.67
CA ARG A 476 12.18 28.07 -25.87
C ARG A 476 11.33 29.32 -25.56
N GLY A 477 11.88 30.22 -24.74
CA GLY A 477 11.19 31.45 -24.30
C GLY A 477 10.53 31.33 -22.92
N LYS A 478 10.40 30.11 -22.37
CA LYS A 478 9.57 29.84 -21.19
C LYS A 478 10.33 29.31 -19.97
N VAL A 479 11.63 29.08 -20.14
CA VAL A 479 12.52 28.58 -19.11
C VAL A 479 13.78 29.44 -19.01
N ILE A 480 14.36 29.48 -17.82
CA ILE A 480 15.65 30.11 -17.53
C ILE A 480 16.70 29.01 -17.34
N PHE A 481 17.89 29.16 -17.92
CA PHE A 481 19.02 28.27 -17.66
C PHE A 481 19.86 28.82 -16.51
N PHE A 482 20.08 28.01 -15.49
CA PHE A 482 20.96 28.30 -14.35
C PHE A 482 22.32 27.65 -14.60
N LEU A 483 23.35 28.42 -14.95
CA LEU A 483 24.65 27.91 -15.34
C LEU A 483 25.63 27.95 -14.16
N GLU A 484 25.89 26.78 -13.59
CA GLU A 484 26.81 26.58 -12.46
C GLU A 484 28.24 26.46 -12.98
N ASN A 485 28.98 27.56 -12.84
CA ASN A 485 30.29 27.82 -13.43
C ASN A 485 31.38 27.90 -12.35
N TRP A 486 31.43 26.90 -11.48
CA TRP A 486 32.36 26.89 -10.33
C TRP A 486 33.84 26.93 -10.72
N PHE A 487 34.20 26.55 -11.95
CA PHE A 487 35.55 26.76 -12.47
C PHE A 487 36.04 28.22 -12.38
N THR A 488 35.12 29.20 -12.41
CA THR A 488 35.45 30.63 -12.24
C THR A 488 35.92 30.95 -10.81
N SER A 489 35.33 30.31 -9.79
CA SER A 489 35.80 30.42 -8.41
C SER A 489 37.03 29.54 -8.13
N ALA A 490 37.17 28.41 -8.84
CA ALA A 490 38.32 27.52 -8.73
C ALA A 490 39.61 28.10 -9.35
N ALA A 491 39.52 28.92 -10.41
CA ALA A 491 40.69 29.53 -11.04
C ALA A 491 41.49 30.43 -10.06
N ASP A 492 42.81 30.25 -9.98
CA ASP A 492 43.69 31.03 -9.07
C ASP A 492 43.55 32.54 -9.25
N LYS A 493 43.43 32.97 -10.51
CA LYS A 493 43.26 34.36 -10.94
C LYS A 493 42.47 34.41 -12.24
N TRP A 494 41.90 35.58 -12.53
CA TRP A 494 41.30 35.85 -13.83
C TRP A 494 42.33 35.71 -14.97
N ASN A 495 41.94 35.14 -16.11
CA ASN A 495 42.81 34.86 -17.24
C ASN A 495 42.05 34.97 -18.59
N GLY A 496 42.78 34.81 -19.70
CA GLY A 496 42.21 34.90 -21.04
C GLY A 496 41.26 33.74 -21.41
N ASP A 497 41.37 32.59 -20.74
CA ASP A 497 40.48 31.45 -20.99
C ASP A 497 39.07 31.74 -20.44
N LEU A 498 38.99 32.38 -19.27
CA LEU A 498 37.73 32.91 -18.72
C LEU A 498 37.14 34.02 -19.60
N ASP A 499 37.96 34.96 -20.10
CA ASP A 499 37.51 35.97 -21.08
C ASP A 499 36.87 35.28 -22.31
N ASN A 500 37.56 34.27 -22.87
CA ASN A 500 37.07 33.50 -24.01
C ASN A 500 35.78 32.72 -23.70
N TYR A 501 35.67 32.06 -22.54
CA TYR A 501 34.48 31.31 -22.16
C TYR A 501 33.24 32.21 -22.14
N TYR A 502 33.29 33.36 -21.45
CA TYR A 502 32.11 34.22 -21.31
C TYR A 502 31.67 34.83 -22.64
N LEU A 503 32.63 35.22 -23.49
CA LEU A 503 32.34 35.72 -24.84
C LEU A 503 31.76 34.63 -25.76
N GLN A 504 32.31 33.41 -25.71
CA GLN A 504 31.80 32.29 -26.51
C GLN A 504 30.44 31.79 -26.01
N LEU A 505 30.21 31.77 -24.70
CA LEU A 505 28.91 31.44 -24.11
C LEU A 505 27.82 32.39 -24.60
N ALA A 506 28.04 33.71 -24.48
CA ALA A 506 27.09 34.71 -24.93
C ALA A 506 26.83 34.61 -26.46
N ALA A 507 27.89 34.42 -27.25
CA ALA A 507 27.77 34.18 -28.69
C ALA A 507 26.99 32.90 -29.02
N TYR A 508 27.21 31.81 -28.27
CA TYR A 508 26.52 30.54 -28.46
C TYR A 508 25.03 30.63 -28.11
N MET A 509 24.69 31.16 -26.94
CA MET A 509 23.29 31.35 -26.52
C MET A 509 22.53 32.20 -27.54
N LYS A 510 23.14 33.30 -28.00
CA LYS A 510 22.58 34.14 -29.08
C LYS A 510 22.45 33.39 -30.41
N SER A 511 23.42 32.56 -30.79
CA SER A 511 23.34 31.74 -32.02
C SER A 511 22.23 30.69 -31.98
N ARG A 512 21.87 30.23 -30.77
CA ARG A 512 20.73 29.32 -30.51
C ARG A 512 19.39 30.05 -30.41
N GLY A 513 19.39 31.38 -30.39
CA GLY A 513 18.19 32.21 -30.29
C GLY A 513 17.66 32.36 -28.87
N TYR A 514 18.55 32.38 -27.87
CA TYR A 514 18.21 32.70 -26.48
C TYR A 514 18.73 34.09 -26.10
N ASP A 515 17.88 34.88 -25.46
CA ASP A 515 18.21 36.20 -24.92
C ASP A 515 18.79 36.14 -23.49
N TYR A 516 19.39 37.24 -23.02
CA TYR A 516 20.12 37.31 -21.75
C TYR A 516 19.24 37.18 -20.49
N ASP A 517 17.92 37.35 -20.59
CA ASP A 517 16.98 37.10 -19.49
C ASP A 517 16.63 35.60 -19.35
N GLN A 518 17.00 34.78 -20.34
CA GLN A 518 16.76 33.34 -20.35
C GLN A 518 17.91 32.52 -19.76
N TRP A 519 19.00 33.15 -19.30
CA TRP A 519 20.10 32.43 -18.67
C TRP A 519 20.86 33.28 -17.66
N ILE A 520 21.29 32.65 -16.58
CA ILE A 520 21.95 33.29 -15.44
C ILE A 520 23.19 32.48 -15.04
N VAL A 521 24.28 33.17 -14.72
CA VAL A 521 25.54 32.56 -14.30
C VAL A 521 25.65 32.56 -12.78
N HIS A 522 25.83 31.38 -12.22
CA HIS A 522 26.23 31.16 -10.84
C HIS A 522 27.70 30.74 -10.81
N CYS A 523 28.60 31.64 -10.39
CA CYS A 523 30.05 31.40 -10.49
C CYS A 523 30.75 31.12 -9.14
N PHE A 524 30.07 31.35 -8.01
CA PHE A 524 30.56 31.12 -6.65
C PHE A 524 29.39 30.70 -5.76
N ASP A 525 29.52 29.54 -5.14
CA ASP A 525 28.62 29.02 -4.10
C ASP A 525 28.86 29.76 -2.77
N GLU A 526 27.79 30.29 -2.16
CA GLU A 526 27.73 30.90 -0.82
C GLU A 526 28.78 31.98 -0.43
N VAL A 527 29.50 32.58 -1.39
CA VAL A 527 30.62 33.49 -1.11
C VAL A 527 30.61 34.79 -1.92
N LEU A 528 30.36 35.92 -1.25
CA LEU A 528 30.61 37.28 -1.77
C LEU A 528 31.84 37.92 -1.09
N GLY A 529 33.01 37.78 -1.72
CA GLY A 529 34.27 38.43 -1.30
C GLY A 529 35.01 39.12 -2.46
N ASP A 530 36.23 39.62 -2.23
CA ASP A 530 37.00 40.34 -3.24
C ASP A 530 37.22 39.54 -4.54
N LYS A 531 37.42 38.21 -4.43
CA LYS A 531 37.55 37.32 -5.59
C LYS A 531 36.26 37.29 -6.43
N PHE A 532 35.10 37.21 -5.78
CA PHE A 532 33.79 37.34 -6.43
C PHE A 532 33.66 38.71 -7.10
N LEU A 533 33.91 39.80 -6.35
CA LEU A 533 33.73 41.16 -6.84
C LEU A 533 34.58 41.44 -8.09
N ASN A 534 35.81 40.93 -8.11
CA ASN A 534 36.70 41.03 -9.27
C ASN A 534 36.23 40.17 -10.45
N ALA A 535 35.72 38.96 -10.21
CA ALA A 535 35.11 38.13 -11.26
C ALA A 535 33.87 38.81 -11.86
N ALA A 536 32.93 39.27 -11.03
CA ALA A 536 31.71 39.94 -11.48
C ALA A 536 32.00 41.25 -12.26
N LYS A 537 32.99 42.04 -11.82
CA LYS A 537 33.51 43.19 -12.57
C LYS A 537 34.06 42.80 -13.95
N ASN A 538 34.80 41.69 -14.04
CA ASN A 538 35.36 41.23 -15.32
C ASN A 538 34.29 40.69 -16.26
N ILE A 539 33.31 39.92 -15.77
CA ILE A 539 32.16 39.46 -16.55
C ILE A 539 31.43 40.67 -17.14
N LYS A 540 31.05 41.66 -16.30
CA LYS A 540 30.36 42.87 -16.75
C LYS A 540 31.21 43.79 -17.65
N ARG A 541 32.54 43.72 -17.57
CA ARG A 541 33.48 44.43 -18.47
C ARG A 541 33.48 43.81 -19.87
N LEU A 542 33.40 42.48 -19.97
CA LEU A 542 33.34 41.76 -21.25
C LEU A 542 31.98 41.98 -21.92
N ASP A 543 30.91 41.81 -21.13
CA ASP A 543 29.54 41.96 -21.57
C ASP A 543 28.65 42.35 -20.39
N PRO A 544 28.11 43.59 -20.36
CA PRO A 544 27.29 44.06 -19.25
C PRO A 544 25.91 43.37 -19.17
N GLN A 545 25.47 42.68 -20.24
CA GLN A 545 24.16 42.02 -20.30
C GLN A 545 24.17 40.63 -19.65
N ILE A 546 25.32 39.97 -19.49
CA ILE A 546 25.43 38.66 -18.82
C ILE A 546 24.89 38.77 -17.40
N ARG A 547 23.91 37.92 -17.06
CA ARG A 547 23.25 37.93 -15.74
C ARG A 547 24.06 37.16 -14.72
N ILE A 548 24.28 37.76 -13.55
CA ILE A 548 25.03 37.14 -12.44
C ILE A 548 24.10 36.88 -11.26
N PHE A 549 24.14 35.65 -10.75
CA PHE A 549 23.37 35.15 -9.61
C PHE A 549 24.24 35.06 -8.35
N SER A 550 23.62 35.15 -7.17
CA SER A 550 24.25 34.94 -5.87
C SER A 550 23.26 34.39 -4.84
N ASP A 551 23.73 33.40 -4.08
CA ASP A 551 23.02 32.61 -3.09
C ASP A 551 23.97 32.12 -1.98
N PRO A 552 23.60 32.26 -0.70
CA PRO A 552 22.97 33.46 -0.19
C PRO A 552 23.98 34.63 -0.21
N PRO A 553 23.56 35.87 -0.52
CA PRO A 553 24.38 37.03 -0.21
C PRO A 553 24.54 37.21 1.32
N PRO A 554 25.52 37.99 1.82
CA PRO A 554 25.60 38.32 3.24
C PRO A 554 24.37 39.11 3.73
N ALA A 555 23.87 38.79 4.93
CA ALA A 555 22.72 39.46 5.55
C ALA A 555 23.06 40.85 6.16
N ASN A 556 24.00 41.56 5.54
CA ASN A 556 24.44 42.88 5.96
C ASN A 556 24.40 43.86 4.79
N ALA A 557 23.63 44.95 4.95
CA ALA A 557 23.41 45.95 3.91
C ALA A 557 24.72 46.59 3.40
N ASP A 558 25.67 46.91 4.28
CA ASP A 558 26.90 47.61 3.88
C ASP A 558 27.91 46.67 3.20
N GLN A 559 27.95 45.39 3.60
CA GLN A 559 28.69 44.34 2.86
C GLN A 559 28.08 44.09 1.47
N LEU A 560 26.77 44.24 1.30
CA LEU A 560 26.07 44.06 0.02
C LEU A 560 26.34 45.20 -1.00
N ARG A 561 26.43 46.46 -0.54
CA ARG A 561 26.53 47.64 -1.42
C ARG A 561 27.56 47.54 -2.56
N PRO A 562 28.80 47.04 -2.37
CA PRO A 562 29.80 46.95 -3.45
C PRO A 562 29.41 46.01 -4.59
N PHE A 563 28.53 45.03 -4.34
CA PHE A 563 28.15 43.99 -5.31
C PHE A 563 26.91 44.37 -6.13
N LEU A 564 26.03 45.24 -5.61
CA LEU A 564 24.77 45.62 -6.26
C LEU A 564 24.88 46.11 -7.72
N PRO A 565 25.94 46.81 -8.15
CA PRO A 565 26.10 47.19 -9.56
C PRO A 565 26.34 46.01 -10.51
N TYR A 566 26.83 44.88 -10.00
CA TYR A 566 27.34 43.76 -10.80
C TYR A 566 26.46 42.50 -10.75
N LEU A 567 25.68 42.32 -9.68
CA LEU A 567 24.71 41.23 -9.53
C LEU A 567 23.40 41.56 -10.25
N ASP A 568 22.71 40.55 -10.80
CA ASP A 568 21.40 40.70 -11.45
C ASP A 568 20.28 39.95 -10.69
N TYR A 569 20.62 38.85 -10.03
CA TYR A 569 19.68 38.02 -9.25
C TYR A 569 20.25 37.78 -7.86
N PHE A 570 19.38 37.78 -6.86
CA PHE A 570 19.72 37.46 -5.48
C PHE A 570 18.80 36.35 -4.99
N CYS A 571 19.34 35.28 -4.43
CA CYS A 571 18.55 34.24 -3.78
C CYS A 571 18.91 34.16 -2.30
N LEU A 572 17.91 34.28 -1.43
CA LEU A 572 18.10 34.29 0.00
C LEU A 572 17.87 32.90 0.59
N GLY A 573 18.73 32.45 1.49
CA GLY A 573 18.42 31.30 2.34
C GLY A 573 17.27 31.66 3.30
N SER A 574 16.38 30.73 3.61
CA SER A 574 15.19 30.93 4.45
C SER A 574 15.50 31.59 5.82
N TRP A 575 16.70 31.34 6.35
CA TRP A 575 17.23 31.87 7.60
C TRP A 575 17.48 33.39 7.58
N PHE A 576 17.59 34.04 6.40
CA PHE A 576 17.56 35.52 6.30
C PHE A 576 16.32 36.11 7.00
N LEU A 577 15.23 35.36 7.04
CA LEU A 577 13.96 35.77 7.61
C LEU A 577 13.89 35.60 9.13
N GLN A 578 14.94 35.02 9.73
CA GLN A 578 15.08 34.80 11.18
C GLN A 578 16.02 35.83 11.84
N GLU A 579 16.78 36.60 11.05
CA GLU A 579 17.65 37.64 11.58
C GLU A 579 16.89 38.84 12.15
N ASP A 580 17.55 39.58 13.03
CA ASP A 580 16.91 40.66 13.77
C ASP A 580 16.52 41.87 12.90
N ALA A 581 15.72 42.76 13.49
CA ALA A 581 15.21 43.94 12.79
C ALA A 581 16.29 44.96 12.39
N LYS A 582 17.57 44.74 12.72
CA LYS A 582 18.68 45.66 12.42
C LYS A 582 19.52 45.23 11.23
N ASN A 583 19.72 43.92 11.01
CA ASN A 583 20.61 43.44 9.93
C ASN A 583 19.83 42.86 8.73
N GLY A 584 19.23 41.67 8.88
CA GLY A 584 18.54 40.98 7.77
C GLY A 584 17.42 41.79 7.12
N ASN A 585 16.66 42.57 7.90
CA ASN A 585 15.63 43.47 7.34
C ASN A 585 16.24 44.60 6.49
N GLN A 586 17.36 45.21 6.92
CA GLN A 586 18.00 46.28 6.15
C GLN A 586 18.64 45.75 4.85
N ALA A 587 19.22 44.55 4.90
CA ALA A 587 19.70 43.86 3.71
C ALA A 587 18.55 43.57 2.74
N LEU A 588 17.42 43.04 3.24
CA LEU A 588 16.22 42.78 2.43
C LEU A 588 15.62 44.05 1.81
N GLU A 589 15.51 45.14 2.58
CA GLU A 589 15.04 46.44 2.07
C GLU A 589 15.98 47.00 0.99
N LEU A 590 17.30 46.92 1.20
CA LEU A 590 18.30 47.33 0.22
C LEU A 590 18.17 46.52 -1.07
N LEU A 591 18.06 45.19 -1.00
CA LEU A 591 17.89 44.33 -2.17
C LEU A 591 16.59 44.65 -2.91
N ARG A 592 15.47 44.81 -2.20
CA ARG A 592 14.19 45.22 -2.82
C ARG A 592 14.26 46.60 -3.49
N SER A 593 15.04 47.54 -2.93
CA SER A 593 15.21 48.88 -3.51
C SER A 593 15.93 48.87 -4.87
N THR A 594 16.63 47.77 -5.22
CA THR A 594 17.28 47.64 -6.54
C THR A 594 16.31 47.33 -7.68
N GLY A 595 15.09 46.87 -7.39
CA GLY A 595 14.13 46.40 -8.40
C GLY A 595 14.57 45.14 -9.15
N LYS A 596 15.62 44.44 -8.69
CA LYS A 596 16.13 43.21 -9.29
C LYS A 596 15.43 41.97 -8.73
N PRO A 597 15.32 40.87 -9.51
CA PRO A 597 14.73 39.62 -9.06
C PRO A 597 15.30 39.12 -7.73
N LEU A 598 14.39 38.80 -6.80
CA LEU A 598 14.71 38.37 -5.44
C LEU A 598 14.02 37.03 -5.14
N TRP A 599 14.83 35.97 -5.14
CA TRP A 599 14.42 34.59 -4.94
C TRP A 599 14.66 34.14 -3.50
N ILE A 600 14.09 33.00 -3.12
CA ILE A 600 14.32 32.35 -1.82
C ILE A 600 14.58 30.85 -1.97
N TYR A 601 15.36 30.25 -1.07
CA TYR A 601 15.48 28.81 -0.97
C TYR A 601 15.59 28.34 0.48
N GLU A 602 15.32 27.06 0.71
CA GLU A 602 15.63 26.35 1.96
C GLU A 602 16.70 25.28 1.67
N CYS A 603 17.74 25.21 2.50
CA CYS A 603 18.80 24.20 2.37
C CYS A 603 18.44 22.90 3.10
N ASP A 604 17.75 22.98 4.24
CA ASP A 604 17.48 21.83 5.07
C ASP A 604 16.12 21.18 4.75
N SER A 605 16.17 20.24 3.80
CA SER A 605 15.01 19.56 3.19
C SER A 605 14.82 18.10 3.65
N GLN A 606 15.49 17.65 4.71
CA GLN A 606 15.48 16.27 5.21
C GLN A 606 14.08 15.67 5.49
N PRO A 607 13.89 14.32 5.38
CA PRO A 607 12.64 13.63 5.72
C PRO A 607 12.07 13.93 7.11
N ARG A 608 12.94 14.25 8.08
CA ARG A 608 12.57 14.56 9.47
C ARG A 608 11.94 15.94 9.72
N HIS A 609 11.85 16.81 8.71
CA HIS A 609 11.29 18.16 8.90
C HIS A 609 9.77 18.18 8.83
N PRO A 610 9.13 19.14 9.54
CA PRO A 610 7.68 19.34 9.47
C PRO A 610 7.18 19.41 8.03
N LEU A 611 6.27 18.51 7.69
CA LEU A 611 5.76 18.34 6.32
C LEU A 611 5.06 19.60 5.76
N ASP A 612 4.60 20.51 6.61
CA ASP A 612 4.01 21.78 6.17
C ASP A 612 5.01 22.74 5.56
N ASN A 613 6.31 22.62 5.89
CA ASN A 613 7.37 23.49 5.36
C ASN A 613 7.36 23.51 3.81
N TYR A 614 7.25 22.32 3.20
CA TYR A 614 7.32 22.12 1.76
C TYR A 614 6.20 22.83 1.02
N ARG A 615 4.95 22.67 1.47
CA ARG A 615 3.77 23.35 0.90
C ARG A 615 3.78 24.85 1.20
N ARG A 616 4.22 25.24 2.40
CA ARG A 616 4.24 26.63 2.89
C ARG A 616 5.24 27.53 2.15
N MET A 617 6.27 26.97 1.51
CA MET A 617 7.23 27.75 0.70
C MET A 617 6.53 28.59 -0.39
N ALA A 618 5.52 28.04 -1.06
CA ALA A 618 4.77 28.78 -2.07
C ALA A 618 3.87 29.88 -1.47
N LEU A 619 3.25 29.64 -0.30
CA LEU A 619 2.50 30.66 0.44
C LEU A 619 3.41 31.79 0.94
N ASN A 620 4.62 31.46 1.39
CA ASN A 620 5.66 32.44 1.72
C ASN A 620 5.96 33.33 0.50
N SER A 621 6.13 32.72 -0.68
CA SER A 621 6.33 33.45 -1.95
C SER A 621 5.16 34.36 -2.33
N LEU A 622 3.91 33.89 -2.20
CA LEU A 622 2.72 34.71 -2.47
C LEU A 622 2.60 35.91 -1.53
N GLN A 623 2.89 35.71 -0.23
CA GLN A 623 2.78 36.77 0.78
C GLN A 623 3.93 37.78 0.70
N ARG A 624 5.16 37.29 0.53
CA ARG A 624 6.37 38.12 0.50
C ARG A 624 6.73 38.65 -0.89
N LYS A 625 6.03 38.19 -1.94
CA LYS A 625 6.28 38.57 -3.34
C LYS A 625 7.76 38.34 -3.69
N TRP A 626 8.18 37.08 -3.64
CA TRP A 626 9.47 36.65 -4.20
C TRP A 626 9.30 36.35 -5.69
N ASP A 627 10.36 36.61 -6.46
CA ASP A 627 10.41 36.35 -7.90
C ASP A 627 10.86 34.92 -8.22
N GLY A 628 11.21 34.13 -7.19
CA GLY A 628 11.53 32.71 -7.30
C GLY A 628 11.57 31.99 -5.94
N PHE A 629 11.28 30.68 -5.91
CA PHE A 629 11.34 29.87 -4.68
C PHE A 629 11.69 28.39 -4.92
N THR A 630 12.40 27.77 -3.97
CA THR A 630 12.80 26.35 -4.04
C THR A 630 13.24 25.74 -2.70
N PHE A 631 13.64 24.46 -2.73
CA PHE A 631 14.52 23.77 -1.78
C PHE A 631 15.78 23.27 -2.50
N TRP A 632 16.95 23.34 -1.84
CA TRP A 632 18.25 22.89 -2.36
C TRP A 632 18.44 21.37 -2.24
N SER A 633 17.61 20.62 -2.94
CA SER A 633 18.07 19.87 -4.11
C SER A 633 17.03 18.88 -4.61
N LEU A 634 17.01 18.67 -5.93
CA LEU A 634 16.21 17.60 -6.53
C LEU A 634 16.74 16.21 -6.08
N THR A 635 18.06 16.07 -6.06
CA THR A 635 18.81 14.86 -5.71
C THR A 635 19.75 15.16 -4.55
N GLY A 636 19.90 14.23 -3.61
CA GLY A 636 20.93 14.33 -2.57
C GLY A 636 22.31 14.54 -3.20
N LEU A 637 23.17 15.31 -2.52
CA LEU A 637 24.47 15.78 -3.00
C LEU A 637 25.22 14.73 -3.83
N GLN A 638 25.75 15.16 -4.98
CA GLN A 638 26.13 14.43 -6.21
C GLN A 638 26.93 13.10 -6.10
N PHE A 639 27.33 12.65 -4.91
CA PHE A 639 28.10 11.41 -4.72
C PHE A 639 27.56 10.47 -3.63
N ARG A 640 26.45 10.81 -2.93
CA ARG A 640 26.01 10.04 -1.74
C ARG A 640 24.50 9.83 -1.66
N HIS A 641 24.04 8.88 -2.49
CA HIS A 641 22.78 8.11 -2.34
C HIS A 641 21.47 8.83 -2.72
N ALA A 642 20.99 8.57 -3.93
CA ALA A 642 19.56 8.67 -4.29
C ALA A 642 18.75 7.41 -3.88
N SER A 643 19.33 6.57 -3.00
CA SER A 643 18.74 5.32 -2.51
C SER A 643 17.79 5.59 -1.34
N ILE A 644 16.75 4.78 -1.22
CA ILE A 644 15.88 4.70 -0.03
C ILE A 644 16.62 4.21 1.23
N THR A 645 17.83 3.67 1.07
CA THR A 645 18.72 3.22 2.15
C THR A 645 20.07 3.94 2.05
N PRO A 646 20.20 5.18 2.56
CA PRO A 646 21.51 5.80 2.74
C PRO A 646 22.32 5.02 3.81
N PRO A 647 23.65 4.95 3.68
CA PRO A 647 24.52 4.44 4.74
C PRO A 647 24.39 5.28 6.02
N ALA A 648 24.59 4.63 7.16
CA ALA A 648 24.49 5.27 8.47
C ALA A 648 25.36 6.54 8.56
N GLY A 649 24.74 7.65 8.99
CA GLY A 649 25.39 8.95 9.13
C GLY A 649 25.43 9.81 7.85
N VAL A 650 24.88 9.35 6.72
CA VAL A 650 24.62 10.22 5.56
C VAL A 650 23.22 10.80 5.66
N VAL A 651 23.11 12.11 5.43
CA VAL A 651 21.85 12.88 5.48
C VAL A 651 21.27 13.04 4.08
N ASN A 652 19.98 12.75 3.92
CA ASN A 652 19.28 12.90 2.64
C ASN A 652 18.62 14.29 2.46
N TYR A 653 19.29 15.19 1.74
CA TYR A 653 18.73 16.48 1.30
C TYR A 653 17.97 16.42 -0.05
N GLY A 654 17.97 15.27 -0.74
CA GLY A 654 17.30 15.12 -2.02
C GLY A 654 15.80 15.03 -1.87
N MET A 655 15.05 15.84 -2.63
CA MET A 655 13.59 15.74 -2.71
C MET A 655 13.10 14.59 -3.60
N THR A 656 13.97 13.85 -4.29
CA THR A 656 13.58 12.71 -5.12
C THR A 656 14.49 11.51 -4.92
N TYR A 657 13.96 10.35 -5.30
CA TYR A 657 14.66 9.06 -5.24
C TYR A 657 14.77 8.47 -6.65
N LEU A 658 15.69 7.53 -6.82
CA LEU A 658 15.79 6.69 -8.01
C LEU A 658 15.39 5.25 -7.67
N ASP A 659 14.84 4.53 -8.65
CA ASP A 659 14.65 3.08 -8.55
C ASP A 659 15.90 2.30 -9.02
N GLU A 660 15.82 0.97 -9.02
CA GLU A 660 16.91 0.08 -9.45
C GLU A 660 17.30 0.23 -10.94
N ASN A 661 16.43 0.85 -11.75
CA ASN A 661 16.64 1.15 -13.16
C ASN A 661 17.01 2.64 -13.40
N ALA A 662 17.34 3.37 -12.32
CA ALA A 662 17.60 4.80 -12.31
C ALA A 662 16.42 5.69 -12.76
N VAL A 663 15.17 5.21 -12.66
CA VAL A 663 13.97 6.01 -12.93
C VAL A 663 13.63 6.86 -11.71
N ARG A 664 13.42 8.17 -11.91
CA ARG A 664 13.08 9.11 -10.84
C ARG A 664 11.64 9.00 -10.38
N TYR A 665 11.45 9.08 -9.07
CA TYR A 665 10.13 9.23 -8.45
C TYR A 665 10.19 10.21 -7.26
N PRO A 666 9.06 10.83 -6.90
CA PRO A 666 9.05 11.89 -5.91
C PRO A 666 9.20 11.33 -4.49
N SER A 667 9.77 12.16 -3.61
CA SER A 667 9.49 12.03 -2.18
C SER A 667 8.12 12.62 -1.82
N ARG A 668 7.64 12.36 -0.60
CA ARG A 668 6.47 13.05 -0.04
C ARG A 668 6.71 14.55 0.05
N ARG A 669 7.94 14.94 0.43
CA ARG A 669 8.39 16.34 0.48
C ARG A 669 8.27 17.04 -0.87
N TRP A 670 8.67 16.37 -1.96
CA TRP A 670 8.48 16.85 -3.34
C TRP A 670 7.01 17.07 -3.67
N ALA A 671 6.17 16.07 -3.41
CA ALA A 671 4.75 16.16 -3.76
C ALA A 671 4.02 17.25 -2.96
N LEU A 672 4.43 17.50 -1.70
CA LEU A 672 3.93 18.60 -0.88
C LEU A 672 4.38 19.98 -1.38
N TRP A 673 5.63 20.09 -1.84
CA TRP A 673 6.11 21.30 -2.51
C TRP A 673 5.38 21.53 -3.84
N GLU A 674 5.18 20.50 -4.65
CA GLU A 674 4.42 20.56 -5.90
C GLU A 674 2.95 20.98 -5.66
N LEU A 675 2.30 20.48 -4.60
CA LEU A 675 0.98 20.98 -4.17
C LEU A 675 1.01 22.48 -3.84
N GLY A 676 2.08 22.97 -3.19
CA GLY A 676 2.29 24.40 -2.96
C GLY A 676 2.47 25.19 -4.27
N VAL A 677 3.22 24.65 -5.25
CA VAL A 677 3.38 25.27 -6.58
C VAL A 677 2.04 25.36 -7.32
N ASP A 678 1.17 24.34 -7.22
CA ASP A 678 -0.19 24.39 -7.77
C ASP A 678 -1.15 25.30 -6.96
N ASP A 679 -0.94 25.47 -5.64
CA ASP A 679 -1.62 26.51 -4.85
C ASP A 679 -1.24 27.92 -5.35
N TYR A 680 0.04 28.16 -5.68
CA TYR A 680 0.48 29.41 -6.32
C TYR A 680 -0.22 29.60 -7.67
N ALA A 681 -0.24 28.56 -8.51
CA ALA A 681 -0.87 28.61 -9.83
C ALA A 681 -2.37 28.93 -9.75
N LEU A 682 -3.09 28.39 -8.76
CA LEU A 682 -4.48 28.74 -8.50
C LEU A 682 -4.64 30.20 -8.08
N VAL A 683 -3.79 30.70 -7.19
CA VAL A 683 -3.86 32.09 -6.71
C VAL A 683 -3.57 33.09 -7.82
N THR A 684 -2.64 32.80 -8.72
CA THR A 684 -2.43 33.59 -9.95
C THR A 684 -3.70 33.65 -10.79
N ALA A 685 -4.31 32.50 -11.11
CA ALA A 685 -5.54 32.44 -11.91
C ALA A 685 -6.72 33.18 -11.25
N LEU A 686 -6.87 33.10 -9.92
CA LEU A 686 -7.90 33.84 -9.18
C LEU A 686 -7.68 35.36 -9.25
N ARG A 687 -6.44 35.83 -9.07
CA ARG A 687 -6.08 37.25 -9.19
C ARG A 687 -6.28 37.78 -10.62
N GLU A 688 -5.98 36.98 -11.65
CA GLU A 688 -6.28 37.31 -13.06
C GLU A 688 -7.79 37.43 -13.35
N LYS A 689 -8.64 36.75 -12.57
CA LYS A 689 -10.11 36.94 -12.58
C LYS A 689 -10.59 38.09 -11.70
N GLY A 690 -9.69 38.89 -11.11
CA GLY A 690 -10.03 39.99 -10.22
C GLY A 690 -10.53 39.57 -8.84
N ILE A 691 -10.30 38.31 -8.43
CA ILE A 691 -10.69 37.80 -7.11
C ILE A 691 -9.56 38.07 -6.13
N ASP A 692 -9.81 38.95 -5.16
CA ASP A 692 -8.91 39.14 -4.02
C ASP A 692 -8.94 37.91 -3.10
N VAL A 693 -7.76 37.52 -2.65
CA VAL A 693 -7.47 36.40 -1.75
C VAL A 693 -6.33 36.72 -0.77
N ASP A 694 -5.82 37.96 -0.74
CA ASP A 694 -4.62 38.32 0.02
C ASP A 694 -4.81 38.18 1.54
N GLY A 695 -6.06 38.30 2.03
CA GLY A 695 -6.42 38.01 3.42
C GLY A 695 -6.31 36.53 3.76
N GLU A 696 -6.83 35.67 2.90
CA GLU A 696 -6.79 34.21 3.05
C GLU A 696 -5.37 33.67 2.94
N ILE A 697 -4.55 34.15 2.00
CA ILE A 697 -3.13 33.75 1.90
C ILE A 697 -2.39 34.09 3.19
N ARG A 698 -2.60 35.30 3.75
CA ARG A 698 -1.99 35.70 5.01
C ARG A 698 -2.46 34.83 6.19
N ALA A 699 -3.74 34.46 6.22
CA ALA A 699 -4.29 33.57 7.24
C ALA A 699 -3.68 32.16 7.15
N MET A 700 -3.64 31.56 5.96
CA MET A 700 -3.11 30.21 5.73
C MET A 700 -1.61 30.13 5.98
N TYR A 701 -0.84 31.16 5.58
CA TYR A 701 0.58 31.27 5.94
C TYR A 701 0.79 31.34 7.47
N GLY A 702 -0.15 31.93 8.22
CA GLY A 702 -0.13 31.98 9.68
C GLY A 702 -0.60 30.70 10.39
N THR A 703 -1.25 29.77 9.68
CA THR A 703 -1.77 28.51 10.26
C THR A 703 -0.63 27.64 10.79
N LYS A 704 -0.73 27.19 12.05
CA LYS A 704 0.28 26.34 12.69
C LYS A 704 0.01 24.85 12.44
N GLY A 705 1.03 24.12 12.01
CA GLY A 705 0.98 22.67 11.82
C GLY A 705 0.33 22.23 10.51
N ALA A 706 0.67 21.02 10.09
CA ALA A 706 0.43 20.56 8.73
C ALA A 706 -1.01 20.18 8.42
N VAL A 707 -1.69 19.54 9.38
CA VAL A 707 -3.10 19.14 9.23
C VAL A 707 -3.99 20.37 9.02
N ALA A 708 -3.83 21.39 9.87
CA ALA A 708 -4.61 22.62 9.80
C ALA A 708 -4.30 23.44 8.53
N LEU A 709 -3.07 23.40 8.01
CA LEU A 709 -2.73 24.02 6.73
C LEU A 709 -3.47 23.34 5.56
N ASP A 710 -3.44 22.00 5.51
CA ASP A 710 -4.15 21.24 4.48
C ASP A 710 -5.66 21.44 4.54
N ASP A 711 -6.25 21.43 5.74
CA ASP A 711 -7.69 21.69 5.95
C ASP A 711 -8.07 23.10 5.49
N ALA A 712 -7.26 24.11 5.82
CA ALA A 712 -7.50 25.49 5.41
C ALA A 712 -7.37 25.65 3.88
N MET A 713 -6.38 25.01 3.25
CA MET A 713 -6.22 25.01 1.80
C MET A 713 -7.37 24.28 1.08
N GLU A 714 -7.84 23.15 1.61
CA GLU A 714 -8.99 22.44 1.04
C GLU A 714 -10.27 23.28 1.15
N ALA A 715 -10.53 23.89 2.31
CA ALA A 715 -11.67 24.79 2.50
C ALA A 715 -11.61 26.01 1.55
N PHE A 716 -10.43 26.62 1.42
CA PHE A 716 -10.18 27.70 0.47
C PHE A 716 -10.48 27.29 -0.97
N LYS A 717 -9.96 26.14 -1.42
CA LYS A 717 -10.21 25.61 -2.77
C LYS A 717 -11.69 25.31 -2.98
N LYS A 718 -12.33 24.61 -2.06
CA LYS A 718 -13.77 24.28 -2.15
C LYS A 718 -14.65 25.51 -2.25
N GLU A 719 -14.37 26.57 -1.49
CA GLU A 719 -15.17 27.80 -1.54
C GLU A 719 -14.84 28.67 -2.76
N LYS A 720 -13.57 28.97 -3.04
CA LYS A 720 -13.19 29.85 -4.18
C LYS A 720 -13.48 29.23 -5.54
N LEU A 721 -13.45 27.90 -5.66
CA LEU A 721 -13.78 27.20 -6.91
C LEU A 721 -15.28 26.89 -7.07
N LYS A 722 -16.10 27.00 -6.01
CA LYS A 722 -17.52 26.62 -5.99
C LYS A 722 -18.33 27.21 -7.15
N ALA A 723 -18.15 28.51 -7.42
CA ALA A 723 -18.86 29.21 -8.49
C ALA A 723 -18.41 28.79 -9.91
N PHE A 724 -17.28 28.10 -10.03
CA PHE A 724 -16.69 27.63 -11.27
C PHE A 724 -16.92 26.12 -11.51
N VAL A 725 -17.35 25.35 -10.51
CA VAL A 725 -17.69 23.92 -10.69
C VAL A 725 -18.96 23.81 -11.53
N PRO A 726 -18.94 23.10 -12.68
CA PRO A 726 -20.15 22.91 -13.49
C PRO A 726 -21.24 22.17 -12.72
N VAL A 727 -22.49 22.60 -12.92
CA VAL A 727 -23.66 21.89 -12.38
C VAL A 727 -23.74 20.50 -13.02
N GLU A 728 -23.96 19.48 -12.18
CA GLU A 728 -24.16 18.09 -12.61
C GLU A 728 -25.41 18.02 -13.52
N LYS A 729 -25.26 17.54 -14.76
CA LYS A 729 -26.29 17.48 -15.80
C LYS A 729 -26.94 16.10 -15.90
#